data_AF-A0A7T0LKP7-F1
#
_entry.id   AF-A0A7T0LKP7-F1
#
_cell.length_a   1.000
_cell.length_b   1.000
_cell.length_c   1.000
_cell.angle_alpha   90.00
_cell.angle_beta   90.00
_cell.angle_gamma   90.00
#
_symmetry.space_group_name_H-M   'P 1'
#
loop_
_entity.id
_entity.type
_entity.pdbx_description
1 polymer ?
#
loop_
_entity_poly.entity_id
_entity_poly.type
_entity_poly.pdbx_seq_one_letter_code
_entity_poly.pdbx_strand_id
1 'polypeptide(L)'
;MTFLAALRLVCAVVVLGFTAVGVALFARACAVLVARMRLGRPAPERYRPVLARSGAMLGEVLGHSAFKGRPWIRVAHWLVMVSFPLLFLTLVTGYGQVLIGPDATLPWLDHQVWWAWTVELIAWLSLAGILLLMAVRRRLTARGAATPPFDATSEGGTRTRTSRFAGSTARQAVFVEVVIGVVVVSVLLLRMLEHAHLSLAAQASADSAATWPLFPLTAWTAPLLEPLGANVIEGLSVVVATVKVVVSMSWLVVVGLQPSMGVAWHRFLAVVNVYARRDMAGTAADPAVVAERTGEQPDVVAERIAQAVPAARTGTKSLGPLAPLTFDGADGERVALSAETMDELDAAMEAAEEEGRELHLGAGRVQDLTWKGLLDFSTCTECGRCQDLCPAWNTGKPLSPKLFTLAVRDHHAAVAPYLAAAAELGVEPEDVTKEQAATHGGLLRGGRAGLAEGSAHTSDVLGALLAAKAAPGPKGVATRPAPLAGEVVPAEVLWSCTTCGACVDQCPVDIEHVDHVIDIRRQQVLMASAFPKELGQMFRRMETKGNPWGLAARKRLEWAKDLDIEVPVVGVDVEDAREVDYLFWVGCAGAYEDRARRTTRAVAELLHTAGVSFAVLGDGESCTGDPARRAGNEILFQMLAAQNVETLNEARAQRIVVTCAHCFNTLAREYPQVGGHYEVLHYTQLLNRLVREGRLRPAPPERSEEPESPERSEEQPTVTYHDACYLGRHNQVYSPPRELVEATGATAVEMPRSRERALCCGGGGARTFMEESIGTRIAVERSREAISTGAQVVATACPFCTTMLSDGVAAEGADVRVTDVASLMLEAVRRGTAR
;
A
#
# COMPACT_ATOMS: atom_id res chain seq x y z
N MET A 1 59.86 13.78 11.64
CA MET A 1 58.41 14.05 11.46
C MET A 1 57.93 14.84 12.66
N THR A 2 57.19 15.93 12.44
CA THR A 2 56.46 16.60 13.53
C THR A 2 55.35 15.69 14.05
N PHE A 3 54.89 15.88 15.29
CA PHE A 3 53.77 15.13 15.86
C PHE A 3 52.55 15.17 14.93
N LEU A 4 52.27 16.35 14.35
CA LEU A 4 51.15 16.57 13.45
C LEU A 4 51.29 15.83 12.12
N ALA A 5 52.50 15.76 11.56
CA ALA A 5 52.77 14.95 10.37
C ALA A 5 52.58 13.45 10.64
N ALA A 6 52.99 12.96 11.81
CA ALA A 6 52.78 11.58 12.22
C ALA A 6 51.28 11.28 12.45
N LEU A 7 50.57 12.17 13.14
CA LEU A 7 49.12 12.08 13.36
C LEU A 7 48.37 12.01 12.03
N ARG A 8 48.67 12.93 11.10
CA ARG A 8 48.04 12.97 9.78
C ARG A 8 48.32 11.71 8.96
N LEU A 9 49.54 11.19 8.99
CA LEU A 9 49.88 9.94 8.30
C LEU A 9 49.06 8.76 8.83
N VAL A 10 48.95 8.60 10.15
CA VAL A 10 48.14 7.55 10.78
C VAL A 10 46.68 7.71 10.39
N CYS A 11 46.13 8.92 10.52
CA CYS A 11 44.76 9.25 10.12
C CYS A 11 44.49 8.94 8.63
N ALA A 12 45.43 9.30 7.74
CA ALA A 12 45.31 9.03 6.31
C ALA A 12 45.27 7.53 6.00
N VAL A 13 46.16 6.73 6.62
CA VAL A 13 46.16 5.27 6.46
C VAL A 13 44.84 4.66 6.93
N VAL A 14 44.33 5.10 8.09
CA VAL A 14 43.04 4.64 8.62
C VAL A 14 41.90 5.01 7.67
N VAL A 15 41.83 6.26 7.23
CA VAL A 15 40.79 6.74 6.31
C VAL A 15 40.81 5.95 5.01
N LEU A 16 41.97 5.81 4.36
CA LEU A 16 42.09 5.08 3.08
C LEU A 16 41.73 3.61 3.23
N GLY A 17 42.17 2.95 4.30
CA GLY A 17 41.84 1.55 4.59
C GLY A 17 40.34 1.32 4.78
N PHE A 18 39.69 2.13 5.62
CA PHE A 18 38.24 2.06 5.83
C PHE A 18 37.45 2.37 4.55
N THR A 19 37.93 3.32 3.74
CA THR A 19 37.30 3.70 2.48
C THR A 19 37.34 2.56 1.47
N ALA A 20 38.51 1.95 1.26
CA ALA A 20 38.67 0.83 0.33
C ALA A 20 37.74 -0.34 0.70
N VAL A 21 37.70 -0.71 1.99
CA VAL A 21 36.83 -1.79 2.48
C VAL A 21 35.35 -1.41 2.38
N GLY A 22 34.98 -0.21 2.82
CA GLY A 22 33.59 0.27 2.81
C GLY A 22 33.00 0.34 1.41
N VAL A 23 33.74 0.94 0.46
CA VAL A 23 33.31 1.05 -0.95
C VAL A 23 33.24 -0.32 -1.60
N ALA A 24 34.23 -1.20 -1.40
CA ALA A 24 34.22 -2.53 -2.00
C ALA A 24 33.05 -3.39 -1.51
N LEU A 25 32.77 -3.39 -0.20
CA LEU A 25 31.65 -4.15 0.37
C LEU A 25 30.30 -3.57 -0.04
N PHE A 26 30.16 -2.24 -0.09
CA PHE A 26 28.93 -1.61 -0.55
C PHE A 26 28.67 -1.87 -2.03
N ALA A 27 29.69 -1.74 -2.89
CA ALA A 27 29.58 -2.06 -4.31
C ALA A 27 29.20 -3.53 -4.54
N ARG A 28 29.81 -4.46 -3.80
CA ARG A 28 29.41 -5.88 -3.80
C ARG A 28 27.95 -6.06 -3.41
N ALA A 29 27.47 -5.38 -2.37
CA ALA A 29 26.08 -5.47 -1.93
C ALA A 29 25.09 -4.95 -2.97
N CYS A 30 25.38 -3.83 -3.61
CA CYS A 30 24.60 -3.33 -4.75
C CYS A 30 24.52 -4.37 -5.86
N ALA A 31 25.66 -4.95 -6.24
CA ALA A 31 25.71 -5.98 -7.27
C ALA A 31 24.92 -7.26 -6.86
N VAL A 32 24.97 -7.67 -5.59
CA VAL A 32 24.17 -8.78 -5.05
C VAL A 32 22.67 -8.48 -5.12
N LEU A 33 22.25 -7.28 -4.73
CA LEU A 33 20.84 -6.89 -4.81
C LEU A 33 20.34 -6.88 -6.26
N VAL A 34 21.12 -6.31 -7.19
CA VAL A 34 20.79 -6.33 -8.62
C VAL A 34 20.71 -7.76 -9.14
N ALA A 35 21.69 -8.62 -8.81
CA ALA A 35 21.68 -10.02 -9.20
C ALA A 35 20.45 -10.76 -8.66
N ARG A 36 20.01 -10.47 -7.42
CA ARG A 36 18.78 -11.03 -6.84
C ARG A 36 17.53 -10.57 -7.56
N MET A 37 17.42 -9.29 -7.90
CA MET A 37 16.24 -8.76 -8.60
C MET A 37 16.12 -9.36 -10.01
N ARG A 38 17.25 -9.63 -10.68
CA ARG A 38 17.30 -10.27 -11.99
C ARG A 38 16.85 -11.73 -12.02
N LEU A 39 16.69 -12.38 -10.87
CA LEU A 39 16.12 -13.72 -10.79
C LEU A 39 14.60 -13.73 -10.97
N GLY A 40 13.94 -12.58 -10.81
CA GLY A 40 12.51 -12.47 -11.05
C GLY A 40 12.20 -12.27 -12.53
N ARG A 41 10.94 -12.55 -12.89
CA ARG A 41 10.44 -12.34 -14.25
C ARG A 41 10.65 -10.88 -14.71
N PRO A 42 10.90 -10.64 -16.01
CA PRO A 42 11.00 -9.28 -16.54
C PRO A 42 9.69 -8.50 -16.30
N ALA A 43 9.76 -7.17 -16.25
CA ALA A 43 8.57 -6.31 -16.15
C ALA A 43 8.87 -4.98 -16.86
N PRO A 44 8.91 -4.97 -18.22
CA PRO A 44 9.36 -3.83 -19.00
C PRO A 44 8.43 -2.60 -18.87
N GLU A 45 7.16 -2.81 -18.59
CA GLU A 45 6.14 -1.79 -18.37
C GLU A 45 6.46 -0.88 -17.17
N ARG A 46 7.33 -1.34 -16.27
CA ARG A 46 7.75 -0.60 -15.07
C ARG A 46 8.77 0.51 -15.35
N TYR A 47 9.36 0.56 -16.54
CA TYR A 47 10.35 1.57 -16.90
C TYR A 47 9.77 2.81 -17.57
N ARG A 48 8.59 2.70 -18.21
CA ARG A 48 8.01 3.75 -19.06
C ARG A 48 6.59 4.14 -18.61
N PRO A 49 6.16 5.40 -18.83
CA PRO A 49 6.93 6.52 -19.37
C PRO A 49 7.91 7.13 -18.34
N VAL A 50 9.15 7.40 -18.77
CA VAL A 50 10.25 7.79 -17.87
C VAL A 50 10.01 9.13 -17.18
N LEU A 51 9.54 10.16 -17.92
CA LEU A 51 9.36 11.50 -17.37
C LEU A 51 8.26 11.56 -16.30
N ALA A 52 7.09 10.98 -16.58
CA ALA A 52 6.00 10.96 -15.61
C ALA A 52 6.38 10.16 -14.35
N ARG A 53 7.05 9.01 -14.52
CA ARG A 53 7.54 8.18 -13.41
C ARG A 53 8.56 8.92 -12.56
N SER A 54 9.52 9.57 -13.20
CA SER A 54 10.53 10.39 -12.52
C SER A 54 9.88 11.54 -11.76
N GLY A 55 8.93 12.25 -12.38
CA GLY A 55 8.19 13.34 -11.74
C GLY A 55 7.39 12.89 -10.51
N ALA A 56 6.65 11.77 -10.62
CA ALA A 56 5.91 11.21 -9.50
C ALA A 56 6.82 10.73 -8.36
N MET A 57 7.93 10.07 -8.70
CA MET A 57 8.94 9.65 -7.73
C MET A 57 9.56 10.85 -7.03
N LEU A 58 10.01 11.88 -7.76
CA LEU A 58 10.58 13.08 -7.18
C LEU A 58 9.55 13.83 -6.32
N GLY A 59 8.29 13.90 -6.75
CA GLY A 59 7.21 14.49 -5.97
C GLY A 59 6.98 13.79 -4.63
N GLU A 60 6.99 12.45 -4.62
CA GLU A 60 6.82 11.66 -3.39
C GLU A 60 8.06 11.74 -2.48
N VAL A 61 9.27 11.65 -3.06
CA VAL A 61 10.55 11.72 -2.32
C VAL A 61 10.76 13.12 -1.74
N LEU A 62 10.56 14.20 -2.50
CA LEU A 62 10.72 15.57 -1.98
C LEU A 62 9.56 15.96 -1.07
N GLY A 63 8.34 15.51 -1.39
CA GLY A 63 7.15 15.77 -0.61
C GLY A 63 7.13 15.05 0.73
N HIS A 64 7.72 13.86 0.86
CA HIS A 64 7.64 13.05 2.09
C HIS A 64 6.19 12.84 2.57
N SER A 65 5.26 12.63 1.63
CA SER A 65 3.81 12.64 1.89
C SER A 65 3.33 11.47 2.77
N ALA A 66 4.15 10.42 2.91
CA ALA A 66 3.88 9.21 3.66
C ALA A 66 3.64 9.40 5.18
N PHE A 67 4.01 10.55 5.76
CA PHE A 67 3.78 10.87 7.18
C PHE A 67 2.43 11.58 7.42
N LYS A 68 1.34 10.97 6.94
CA LYS A 68 -0.04 11.46 7.14
C LYS A 68 -0.33 11.70 8.64
N GLY A 69 -0.87 12.87 8.98
CA GLY A 69 -1.27 13.24 10.35
C GLY A 69 -0.13 13.44 11.36
N ARG A 70 1.13 13.49 10.91
CA ARG A 70 2.31 13.63 11.79
C ARG A 70 3.31 14.67 11.25
N PRO A 71 2.94 15.97 11.23
CA PRO A 71 3.71 17.01 10.55
C PRO A 71 5.13 17.16 11.12
N TRP A 72 5.30 17.13 12.44
CA TRP A 72 6.62 17.27 13.06
C TRP A 72 7.56 16.10 12.80
N ILE A 73 7.04 14.87 12.75
CA ILE A 73 7.84 13.68 12.38
C ILE A 73 8.20 13.73 10.90
N ARG A 74 7.27 14.19 10.04
CA ARG A 74 7.53 14.42 8.61
C ARG A 74 8.70 15.38 8.40
N VAL A 75 8.65 16.54 9.04
CA VAL A 75 9.69 17.58 8.94
C VAL A 75 11.02 17.07 9.47
N ALA A 76 11.06 16.48 10.67
CA ALA A 76 12.30 15.96 11.25
C ALA A 76 12.93 14.85 10.39
N HIS A 77 12.13 13.92 9.87
CA HIS A 77 12.61 12.87 8.98
C HIS A 77 13.11 13.45 7.64
N TRP A 78 12.37 14.41 7.08
CA TRP A 78 12.75 15.07 5.83
C TRP A 78 14.08 15.82 5.96
N LEU A 79 14.28 16.57 7.05
CA LEU A 79 15.53 17.28 7.34
C LEU A 79 16.71 16.31 7.39
N VAL A 80 16.56 15.22 8.15
CA VAL A 80 17.58 14.17 8.25
C VAL A 80 17.85 13.57 6.86
N MET A 81 16.82 13.23 6.08
CA MET A 81 16.99 12.67 4.74
C MET A 81 17.75 13.63 3.81
N VAL A 82 17.30 14.89 3.68
CA VAL A 82 17.89 15.88 2.78
C VAL A 82 19.32 16.22 3.19
N SER A 83 19.66 16.10 4.47
CA SER A 83 21.02 16.32 4.93
C SER A 83 22.02 15.28 4.43
N PHE A 84 21.63 14.06 4.06
CA PHE A 84 22.56 13.07 3.51
C PHE A 84 23.24 13.54 2.21
N PRO A 85 22.49 13.88 1.13
CA PRO A 85 23.11 14.35 -0.11
C PRO A 85 23.81 15.71 0.06
N LEU A 86 23.28 16.61 0.89
CA LEU A 86 23.90 17.92 1.13
C LEU A 86 25.22 17.80 1.92
N LEU A 87 25.21 17.06 3.03
CA LEU A 87 26.38 16.89 3.88
C LEU A 87 27.40 15.90 3.30
N PHE A 88 27.06 15.11 2.27
CA PHE A 88 28.04 14.30 1.54
C PHE A 88 29.19 15.15 0.98
N LEU A 89 28.92 16.37 0.50
CA LEU A 89 29.99 17.26 0.02
C LEU A 89 30.96 17.64 1.15
N THR A 90 30.46 17.81 2.36
CA THR A 90 31.32 18.06 3.54
C THR A 90 32.16 16.83 3.92
N LEU A 91 31.75 15.61 3.53
CA LEU A 91 32.58 14.41 3.69
C LEU A 91 33.78 14.48 2.74
N VAL A 92 33.59 14.98 1.51
CA VAL A 92 34.69 15.22 0.55
C VAL A 92 35.68 16.24 1.10
N THR A 93 35.21 17.35 1.68
CA THR A 93 36.06 18.30 2.40
C THR A 93 36.84 17.61 3.53
N GLY A 94 36.20 16.72 4.29
CA GLY A 94 36.86 15.92 5.34
C GLY A 94 37.98 15.02 4.82
N TYR A 95 37.85 14.44 3.62
CA TYR A 95 38.96 13.73 2.97
C TYR A 95 40.12 14.67 2.64
N GLY A 96 39.82 15.87 2.12
CA GLY A 96 40.82 16.91 1.89
C GLY A 96 41.57 17.27 3.18
N GLN A 97 40.83 17.47 4.27
CA GLN A 97 41.38 17.84 5.58
C GLN A 97 42.38 16.81 6.13
N VAL A 98 42.15 15.53 5.88
CA VAL A 98 43.06 14.45 6.31
C VAL A 98 44.21 14.23 5.30
N LEU A 99 43.91 14.22 3.99
CA LEU A 99 44.88 13.81 2.96
C LEU A 99 45.79 14.94 2.49
N ILE A 100 45.30 16.18 2.45
CA ILE A 100 46.00 17.36 1.90
C ILE A 100 46.45 18.30 3.02
N GLY A 101 45.60 18.57 4.01
CA GLY A 101 45.87 19.45 5.13
C GLY A 101 44.59 20.13 5.64
N PRO A 102 44.60 20.73 6.85
CA PRO A 102 43.41 21.27 7.52
C PRO A 102 42.66 22.34 6.71
N ASP A 103 43.36 23.11 5.88
CA ASP A 103 42.80 24.20 5.08
C ASP A 103 42.20 23.72 3.75
N ALA A 104 42.20 22.41 3.50
CA ALA A 104 41.67 21.85 2.27
C ALA A 104 40.16 22.08 2.17
N THR A 105 39.76 22.85 1.17
CA THR A 105 38.36 23.17 0.86
C THR A 105 37.98 22.67 -0.53
N LEU A 106 36.68 22.55 -0.78
CA LEU A 106 36.17 22.32 -2.13
C LEU A 106 36.34 23.60 -2.97
N PRO A 107 36.96 23.50 -4.17
CA PRO A 107 37.11 24.64 -5.06
C PRO A 107 35.76 25.30 -5.34
N TRP A 108 35.74 26.63 -5.31
CA TRP A 108 34.56 27.49 -5.50
C TRP A 108 33.46 27.36 -4.42
N LEU A 109 33.03 26.16 -4.05
CA LEU A 109 31.84 25.91 -3.24
C LEU A 109 31.99 26.37 -1.78
N ASP A 110 33.08 26.00 -1.11
CA ASP A 110 33.31 26.32 0.31
C ASP A 110 33.63 27.81 0.56
N HIS A 111 33.83 28.58 -0.53
CA HIS A 111 33.99 30.03 -0.49
C HIS A 111 32.66 30.79 -0.69
N GLN A 112 31.57 30.09 -0.99
CA GLN A 112 30.26 30.72 -1.19
C GLN A 112 29.52 30.90 0.14
N VAL A 113 29.10 32.14 0.42
CA VAL A 113 28.29 32.47 1.61
C VAL A 113 27.00 31.64 1.66
N TRP A 114 26.24 31.55 0.56
CA TRP A 114 24.98 30.80 0.54
C TRP A 114 25.18 29.31 0.87
N TRP A 115 26.32 28.73 0.50
CA TRP A 115 26.65 27.34 0.79
C TRP A 115 27.00 27.14 2.27
N ALA A 116 27.82 28.02 2.85
CA ALA A 116 28.14 28.00 4.27
C ALA A 116 26.87 28.09 5.14
N TRP A 117 25.95 28.99 4.79
CA TRP A 117 24.64 29.08 5.43
C TRP A 117 23.84 27.79 5.29
N THR A 118 23.81 27.21 4.09
CA THR A 118 23.08 25.96 3.82
C THR A 118 23.62 24.81 4.68
N VAL A 119 24.94 24.63 4.73
CA VAL A 119 25.61 23.55 5.49
C VAL A 119 25.38 23.70 6.99
N GLU A 120 25.59 24.88 7.56
CA GLU A 120 25.41 25.06 9.00
C GLU A 120 23.93 24.98 9.42
N LEU A 121 23.04 25.58 8.63
CA LEU A 121 21.61 25.51 8.89
C LEU A 121 21.10 24.06 8.83
N ILE A 122 21.44 23.32 7.77
CA ILE A 122 21.01 21.92 7.65
C ILE A 122 21.64 21.03 8.72
N ALA A 123 22.90 21.27 9.11
CA ALA A 123 23.54 20.52 10.18
C ALA A 123 22.84 20.72 11.53
N TRP A 124 22.54 21.98 11.91
CA TRP A 124 21.79 22.28 13.13
C TRP A 124 20.37 21.71 13.11
N LEU A 125 19.64 21.90 12.01
CA LEU A 125 18.28 21.39 11.86
C LEU A 125 18.23 19.86 11.86
N SER A 126 19.21 19.19 11.24
CA SER A 126 19.33 17.73 11.28
C SER A 126 19.70 17.22 12.67
N LEU A 127 20.54 17.93 13.41
CA LEU A 127 20.86 17.58 14.80
C LEU A 127 19.59 17.65 15.68
N ALA A 128 18.83 18.74 15.58
CA ALA A 128 17.55 18.87 16.27
C ALA A 128 16.56 17.78 15.83
N GLY A 129 16.49 17.51 14.52
CA GLY A 129 15.63 16.49 13.92
C GLY A 129 15.95 15.07 14.42
N ILE A 130 17.22 14.66 14.42
CA ILE A 130 17.61 13.32 14.87
C ILE A 130 17.39 13.16 16.37
N LEU A 131 17.69 14.18 17.18
CA LEU A 131 17.42 14.15 18.63
C LEU A 131 15.92 14.03 18.93
N LEU A 132 15.08 14.75 18.19
CA LEU A 132 13.62 14.63 18.28
C LEU A 132 13.16 13.21 17.94
N LEU A 133 13.64 12.64 16.83
CA LEU A 133 13.27 11.29 16.40
C LEU A 133 13.73 10.22 17.40
N MET A 134 14.94 10.35 17.97
CA MET A 134 15.46 9.48 19.03
C MET A 134 14.57 9.58 20.28
N ALA A 135 14.19 10.78 20.70
CA ALA A 135 13.31 11.00 21.84
C ALA A 135 11.92 10.40 21.62
N VAL A 136 11.33 10.63 20.43
CA VAL A 136 10.03 10.05 20.04
C VAL A 136 10.09 8.53 20.03
N ARG A 137 11.14 7.94 19.42
CA ARG A 137 11.32 6.48 19.40
C ARG A 137 11.42 5.94 20.81
N ARG A 138 12.31 6.48 21.64
CA ARG A 138 12.50 6.06 23.05
C ARG A 138 11.19 6.13 23.83
N ARG A 139 10.39 7.18 23.66
CA ARG A 139 9.07 7.31 24.30
C ARG A 139 8.08 6.25 23.81
N LEU A 140 8.02 6.01 22.51
CA LEU A 140 7.09 5.05 21.91
C LEU A 140 7.49 3.59 22.18
N THR A 141 8.77 3.28 22.28
CA THR A 141 9.27 1.92 22.57
C THR A 141 9.36 1.61 24.05
N ALA A 142 9.50 2.62 24.93
CA ALA A 142 9.52 2.43 26.38
C ALA A 142 8.24 1.79 26.93
N ARG A 143 7.10 1.94 26.24
CA ARG A 143 5.82 1.32 26.64
C ARG A 143 5.70 -0.16 26.22
N GLY A 144 6.70 -0.72 25.52
CA GLY A 144 6.80 -2.15 25.17
C GLY A 144 5.79 -2.64 24.12
N ALA A 145 4.50 -2.46 24.37
CA ALA A 145 3.40 -2.92 23.53
C ALA A 145 2.73 -1.77 22.76
N ALA A 146 2.19 -2.09 21.57
CA ALA A 146 1.28 -1.18 20.89
C ALA A 146 -0.02 -1.07 21.70
N THR A 147 -0.55 0.14 21.89
CA THR A 147 -1.89 0.33 22.45
C THR A 147 -2.91 -0.44 21.61
N PRO A 148 -3.85 -1.17 22.22
CA PRO A 148 -4.88 -1.86 21.46
C PRO A 148 -5.66 -0.82 20.62
N PRO A 149 -5.91 -1.09 19.33
CA PRO A 149 -6.71 -0.24 18.46
C PRO A 149 -8.22 -0.46 18.69
N PHE A 150 -8.58 -1.24 19.71
CA PHE A 150 -9.93 -1.56 20.13
C PHE A 150 -10.05 -1.28 21.63
N ASP A 151 -11.29 -1.24 22.10
CA ASP A 151 -11.62 -1.11 23.51
C ASP A 151 -10.90 -2.19 24.34
N ALA A 152 -10.33 -1.80 25.48
CA ALA A 152 -9.59 -2.71 26.36
C ALA A 152 -10.42 -3.88 26.89
N THR A 153 -11.75 -3.78 26.87
CA THR A 153 -12.70 -4.81 27.31
C THR A 153 -13.06 -5.81 26.20
N SER A 154 -12.77 -5.51 24.93
CA SER A 154 -13.07 -6.43 23.83
C SER A 154 -12.07 -7.60 23.78
N GLU A 155 -12.48 -8.74 23.23
CA GLU A 155 -11.57 -9.88 23.00
C GLU A 155 -10.34 -9.46 22.16
N GLY A 156 -10.54 -8.57 21.17
CA GLY A 156 -9.45 -7.98 20.39
C GLY A 156 -8.56 -6.98 21.16
N GLY A 157 -9.07 -6.40 22.25
CA GLY A 157 -8.39 -5.45 23.12
C GLY A 157 -7.62 -6.07 24.29
N THR A 158 -8.10 -7.21 24.82
CA THR A 158 -7.45 -7.96 25.91
C THR A 158 -6.29 -8.85 25.43
N ARG A 159 -6.16 -9.06 24.11
CA ARG A 159 -5.13 -9.91 23.51
C ARG A 159 -3.71 -9.34 23.67
N THR A 160 -2.77 -10.17 24.11
CA THR A 160 -1.33 -9.87 24.06
C THR A 160 -0.87 -9.74 22.60
N ARG A 161 -0.40 -8.56 22.22
CA ARG A 161 0.02 -8.25 20.84
C ARG A 161 1.54 -8.36 20.71
N THR A 162 2.00 -8.89 19.57
CA THR A 162 3.41 -8.72 19.21
C THR A 162 3.67 -7.24 18.93
N SER A 163 4.85 -6.77 19.30
CA SER A 163 5.25 -5.39 19.03
C SER A 163 5.10 -5.08 17.53
N ARG A 164 4.72 -3.85 17.16
CA ARG A 164 4.80 -3.37 15.77
C ARG A 164 6.20 -3.51 15.17
N PHE A 165 7.21 -3.53 16.04
CA PHE A 165 8.61 -3.74 15.68
C PHE A 165 9.04 -5.21 15.76
N ALA A 166 8.13 -6.16 16.03
CA ALA A 166 8.45 -7.59 15.98
C ALA A 166 9.02 -7.96 14.59
N GLY A 167 10.08 -8.78 14.58
CA GLY A 167 10.86 -9.08 13.37
C GLY A 167 11.74 -7.92 12.85
N SER A 168 11.82 -6.78 13.57
CA SER A 168 12.76 -5.69 13.29
C SER A 168 13.71 -5.48 14.46
N THR A 169 15.01 -5.36 14.19
CA THR A 169 15.99 -5.27 15.29
C THR A 169 16.12 -3.82 15.78
N ALA A 170 15.74 -3.56 17.03
CA ALA A 170 15.86 -2.23 17.63
C ALA A 170 17.31 -1.71 17.62
N ARG A 171 18.29 -2.61 17.67
CA ARG A 171 19.73 -2.28 17.61
C ARG A 171 20.13 -1.66 16.27
N GLN A 172 19.54 -2.07 15.14
CA GLN A 172 19.83 -1.46 13.84
C GLN A 172 19.35 -0.02 13.78
N ALA A 173 18.15 0.25 14.31
CA ALA A 173 17.65 1.62 14.39
C ALA A 173 18.57 2.50 15.24
N VAL A 174 18.99 2.02 16.42
CA VAL A 174 19.92 2.76 17.29
C VAL A 174 21.27 2.98 16.61
N PHE A 175 21.80 1.97 15.91
CA PHE A 175 23.04 2.12 15.14
C PHE A 175 22.93 3.23 14.10
N VAL A 176 21.85 3.27 13.31
CA VAL A 176 21.59 4.33 12.32
C VAL A 176 21.51 5.70 13.00
N GLU A 177 20.79 5.80 14.12
CA GLU A 177 20.64 7.05 14.86
C GLU A 177 21.97 7.59 15.38
N VAL A 178 22.80 6.72 15.97
CA VAL A 178 24.12 7.08 16.49
C VAL A 178 25.05 7.52 15.36
N VAL A 179 25.08 6.79 14.23
CA VAL A 179 25.89 7.17 13.07
C VAL A 179 25.51 8.56 12.56
N ILE A 180 24.21 8.83 12.37
CA ILE A 180 23.73 10.13 11.90
C ILE A 180 24.11 11.23 12.91
N GLY A 181 23.85 11.01 14.19
CA GLY A 181 24.17 11.97 15.25
C GLY A 181 25.66 12.30 15.27
N VAL A 182 26.54 11.29 15.23
CA VAL A 182 28.00 11.48 15.24
C VAL A 182 28.45 12.24 13.99
N VAL A 183 27.98 11.87 12.79
CA VAL A 183 28.37 12.56 11.55
C VAL A 183 27.95 14.03 11.57
N VAL A 184 26.72 14.34 11.98
CA VAL A 184 26.22 15.72 12.05
C VAL A 184 26.98 16.54 13.09
N VAL A 185 27.26 15.97 14.27
CA VAL A 185 28.09 16.63 15.29
C VAL A 185 29.51 16.88 14.78
N SER A 186 30.12 15.91 14.09
CA SER A 186 31.44 16.11 13.49
C SER A 186 31.45 17.22 12.43
N VAL A 187 30.37 17.38 11.65
CA VAL A 187 30.25 18.53 10.72
C VAL A 187 30.29 19.84 11.50
N LEU A 188 29.47 20.00 12.53
CA LEU A 188 29.43 21.23 13.32
C LEU A 188 30.77 21.52 14.00
N LEU A 189 31.42 20.50 14.56
CA LEU A 189 32.74 20.64 15.17
C LEU A 189 33.80 21.06 14.17
N LEU A 190 33.81 20.48 12.96
CA LEU A 190 34.74 20.90 11.90
C LEU A 190 34.53 22.37 11.52
N ARG A 191 33.27 22.81 11.39
CA ARG A 191 32.96 24.21 11.09
C ARG A 191 33.43 25.17 12.19
N MET A 192 33.26 24.78 13.46
CA MET A 192 33.77 25.55 14.61
C MET A 192 35.32 25.61 14.61
N LEU A 193 35.99 24.50 14.33
CA LEU A 193 37.45 24.42 14.27
C LEU A 193 38.04 25.18 13.07
N GLU A 194 37.40 25.11 11.90
CA GLU A 194 37.75 25.88 10.69
C GLU A 194 37.70 27.38 10.97
N HIS A 195 36.63 27.86 11.61
CA HIS A 195 36.52 29.27 11.98
C HIS A 195 37.60 29.67 12.99
N ALA A 196 37.83 28.86 14.02
CA ALA A 196 38.86 29.13 15.02
C ALA A 196 40.26 29.16 14.40
N HIS A 197 40.57 28.25 13.46
CA HIS A 197 41.84 28.25 12.73
C HIS A 197 42.02 29.53 11.91
N LEU A 198 41.00 29.93 11.14
CA LEU A 198 41.02 31.16 10.35
C LEU A 198 41.10 32.42 11.22
N SER A 199 40.46 32.43 12.40
CA SER A 199 40.51 33.55 13.33
C SER A 199 41.94 33.77 13.87
N LEU A 200 42.65 32.69 14.22
CA LEU A 200 44.05 32.75 14.66
C LEU A 200 44.98 33.19 13.52
N ALA A 201 44.72 32.73 12.28
CA ALA A 201 45.46 33.16 11.11
C ALA A 201 45.22 34.64 10.76
N ALA A 202 43.98 35.12 10.90
CA ALA A 202 43.59 36.50 10.63
C ALA A 202 44.06 37.49 11.70
N GLN A 203 44.15 37.07 12.98
CA GLN A 203 44.79 37.85 14.05
C GLN A 203 46.27 38.14 13.74
N ALA A 204 46.92 37.29 12.94
CA ALA A 204 48.29 37.50 12.46
C ALA A 204 48.39 38.45 11.24
N SER A 205 47.28 38.73 10.53
CA SER A 205 47.26 39.52 9.27
C SER A 205 46.42 40.81 9.31
N ALA A 206 45.77 41.14 10.43
CA ALA A 206 45.00 42.37 10.67
C ALA A 206 43.68 42.58 9.87
N ASP A 207 43.08 41.52 9.30
CA ASP A 207 41.79 41.58 8.57
C ASP A 207 40.72 40.63 9.17
N SER A 208 40.23 40.94 10.38
CA SER A 208 39.32 40.06 11.13
C SER A 208 37.83 40.15 10.77
N ALA A 209 37.39 41.17 10.01
CA ALA A 209 35.96 41.43 9.74
C ALA A 209 35.36 40.64 8.56
N ALA A 210 36.17 39.94 7.75
CA ALA A 210 35.74 39.39 6.46
C ALA A 210 35.21 37.94 6.48
N THR A 211 35.33 37.21 7.60
CA THR A 211 35.07 35.75 7.64
C THR A 211 33.74 35.34 8.27
N TRP A 212 33.06 36.21 9.02
CA TRP A 212 31.77 35.91 9.66
C TRP A 212 30.67 35.41 8.69
N PRO A 213 30.51 35.98 7.47
CA PRO A 213 29.50 35.49 6.52
C PRO A 213 29.70 34.02 6.11
N LEU A 214 30.91 33.49 6.25
CA LEU A 214 31.24 32.11 5.98
C LEU A 214 31.04 31.19 7.18
N PHE A 215 30.72 31.68 8.40
CA PHE A 215 30.50 30.85 9.60
C PHE A 215 29.32 31.33 10.45
N PRO A 216 28.11 31.49 9.86
CA PRO A 216 27.03 32.28 10.46
C PRO A 216 26.49 31.74 11.79
N LEU A 217 26.49 30.42 12.00
CA LEU A 217 25.90 29.76 13.16
C LEU A 217 26.94 29.10 14.08
N THR A 218 28.22 29.15 13.71
CA THR A 218 29.33 28.53 14.44
C THR A 218 30.41 29.53 14.86
N ALA A 219 30.42 30.76 14.32
CA ALA A 219 31.45 31.76 14.61
C ALA A 219 31.58 32.13 16.10
N TRP A 220 30.49 32.06 16.87
CA TRP A 220 30.47 32.35 18.30
C TRP A 220 31.42 31.47 19.13
N THR A 221 31.90 30.35 18.57
CA THR A 221 32.79 29.40 19.26
C THR A 221 34.26 29.77 19.21
N ALA A 222 34.70 30.67 18.31
CA ALA A 222 36.11 31.02 18.16
C ALA A 222 36.78 31.45 19.48
N PRO A 223 36.21 32.37 20.29
CA PRO A 223 36.82 32.79 21.56
C PRO A 223 37.02 31.65 22.57
N LEU A 224 36.25 30.57 22.46
CA LEU A 224 36.36 29.40 23.33
C LEU A 224 37.48 28.43 22.89
N LEU A 225 37.79 28.41 21.59
CA LEU A 225 38.72 27.47 20.97
C LEU A 225 40.10 28.07 20.73
N GLU A 226 40.19 29.38 20.46
CA GLU A 226 41.44 30.12 20.27
C GLU A 226 42.50 29.85 21.36
N PRO A 227 42.17 29.75 22.67
CA PRO A 227 43.15 29.47 23.72
C PRO A 227 43.88 28.12 23.58
N LEU A 228 43.38 27.19 22.77
CA LEU A 228 44.01 25.89 22.52
C LEU A 228 45.26 26.02 21.62
N GLY A 229 45.35 27.08 20.82
CA GLY A 229 46.44 27.33 19.89
C GLY A 229 46.32 26.59 18.55
N ALA A 230 46.96 27.14 17.52
CA ALA A 230 46.82 26.71 16.12
C ALA A 230 47.15 25.22 15.90
N ASN A 231 48.24 24.71 16.48
CA ASN A 231 48.66 23.32 16.33
C ASN A 231 47.66 22.32 16.92
N VAL A 232 47.01 22.68 18.03
CA VAL A 232 46.01 21.81 18.67
C VAL A 232 44.73 21.82 17.87
N ILE A 233 44.29 22.98 17.39
CA ILE A 233 43.11 23.11 16.52
C ILE A 233 43.32 22.33 15.22
N GLU A 234 44.48 22.43 14.58
CA GLU A 234 44.82 21.66 13.39
C GLU A 234 44.78 20.15 13.66
N GLY A 235 45.38 19.70 14.76
CA GLY A 235 45.32 18.29 15.19
C GLY A 235 43.90 17.81 15.45
N LEU A 236 43.07 18.63 16.11
CA LEU A 236 41.67 18.34 16.36
C LEU A 236 40.86 18.28 15.06
N SER A 237 41.08 19.18 14.10
CA SER A 237 40.43 19.14 12.78
C SER A 237 40.71 17.82 12.07
N VAL A 238 41.98 17.39 12.04
CA VAL A 238 42.37 16.10 11.43
C VAL A 238 41.70 14.92 12.15
N VAL A 239 41.65 14.93 13.48
CA VAL A 239 41.01 13.87 14.27
C VAL A 239 39.50 13.82 14.04
N VAL A 240 38.80 14.97 14.11
CA VAL A 240 37.34 15.04 13.92
C VAL A 240 36.97 14.65 12.48
N ALA A 241 37.75 15.10 11.48
CA ALA A 241 37.58 14.70 10.08
C ALA A 241 37.79 13.18 9.91
N THR A 242 38.81 12.61 10.56
CA THR A 242 39.05 11.16 10.59
C THR A 242 37.87 10.41 11.19
N VAL A 243 37.35 10.85 12.35
CA VAL A 243 36.17 10.23 12.99
C VAL A 243 34.96 10.28 12.06
N LYS A 244 34.69 11.44 11.45
CA LYS A 244 33.59 11.60 10.50
C LYS A 244 33.69 10.62 9.33
N VAL A 245 34.87 10.51 8.70
CA VAL A 245 35.09 9.61 7.57
C VAL A 245 35.00 8.14 8.02
N VAL A 246 35.68 7.75 9.09
CA VAL A 246 35.67 6.36 9.60
C VAL A 246 34.27 5.92 9.98
N VAL A 247 33.48 6.76 10.66
CA VAL A 247 32.08 6.46 11.00
C VAL A 247 31.24 6.32 9.74
N SER A 248 31.44 7.19 8.74
CA SER A 248 30.73 7.13 7.45
C SER A 248 31.10 5.90 6.61
N MET A 249 32.35 5.46 6.65
CA MET A 249 32.80 4.25 5.97
C MET A 249 32.39 2.98 6.72
N SER A 250 32.42 3.00 8.06
CA SER A 250 31.90 1.92 8.90
C SER A 250 30.41 1.70 8.65
N TRP A 251 29.66 2.78 8.43
CA TRP A 251 28.29 2.73 7.95
C TRP A 251 28.17 1.95 6.63
N LEU A 252 28.98 2.27 5.61
CA LEU A 252 28.99 1.53 4.33
C LEU A 252 29.39 0.05 4.50
N VAL A 253 30.36 -0.24 5.36
CA VAL A 253 30.76 -1.62 5.69
C VAL A 253 29.58 -2.41 6.25
N VAL A 254 28.90 -1.87 7.26
CA VAL A 254 27.77 -2.56 7.92
C VAL A 254 26.62 -2.78 6.93
N VAL A 255 26.26 -1.77 6.14
CA VAL A 255 25.21 -1.87 5.13
C VAL A 255 25.58 -2.87 4.03
N GLY A 256 26.84 -2.85 3.59
CA GLY A 256 27.36 -3.77 2.59
C GLY A 256 27.39 -5.22 3.06
N LEU A 257 27.62 -5.45 4.36
CA LEU A 257 27.56 -6.78 4.97
C LEU A 257 26.13 -7.26 5.24
N GLN A 258 25.13 -6.37 5.26
CA GLN A 258 23.73 -6.70 5.55
C GLN A 258 22.77 -6.16 4.46
N PRO A 259 22.72 -6.77 3.26
CA PRO A 259 21.79 -6.42 2.19
C PRO A 259 20.29 -6.53 2.55
N SER A 260 19.96 -7.28 3.60
CA SER A 260 18.60 -7.47 4.12
C SER A 260 18.18 -6.43 5.16
N MET A 261 19.08 -5.52 5.59
CA MET A 261 18.75 -4.48 6.56
C MET A 261 17.79 -3.45 5.95
N GLY A 262 16.49 -3.71 6.01
CA GLY A 262 15.45 -2.88 5.40
C GLY A 262 15.46 -1.42 5.87
N VAL A 263 15.70 -1.20 7.17
CA VAL A 263 15.86 0.14 7.76
C VAL A 263 17.02 0.92 7.12
N ALA A 264 18.04 0.26 6.59
CA ALA A 264 19.10 0.92 5.83
C ALA A 264 18.81 0.99 4.33
N TRP A 265 18.45 -0.12 3.70
CA TRP A 265 18.36 -0.19 2.26
C TRP A 265 17.16 0.56 1.68
N HIS A 266 16.11 0.83 2.46
CA HIS A 266 14.95 1.57 1.95
C HIS A 266 15.31 2.95 1.36
N ARG A 267 16.32 3.65 1.87
CA ARG A 267 16.69 4.97 1.32
C ARG A 267 17.32 4.92 -0.07
N PHE A 268 17.75 3.73 -0.49
CA PHE A 268 18.18 3.48 -1.88
C PHE A 268 17.04 2.84 -2.67
N LEU A 269 16.47 1.76 -2.14
CA LEU A 269 15.51 0.94 -2.87
C LEU A 269 14.12 1.60 -3.00
N ALA A 270 13.69 2.42 -2.04
CA ALA A 270 12.38 3.08 -2.11
C ALA A 270 12.29 4.05 -3.29
N VAL A 271 13.39 4.70 -3.66
CA VAL A 271 13.44 5.58 -4.85
C VAL A 271 13.12 4.78 -6.10
N VAL A 272 13.77 3.61 -6.25
CA VAL A 272 13.53 2.70 -7.37
C VAL A 272 12.13 2.09 -7.29
N ASN A 273 11.66 1.73 -6.10
CA ASN A 273 10.37 1.09 -5.91
C ASN A 273 9.21 2.01 -6.24
N VAL A 274 9.28 3.27 -5.80
CA VAL A 274 8.28 4.30 -6.11
C VAL A 274 8.32 4.67 -7.60
N TYR A 275 9.50 4.74 -8.22
CA TYR A 275 9.63 4.94 -9.67
C TYR A 275 8.93 3.83 -10.47
N ALA A 276 9.16 2.57 -10.06
CA ALA A 276 8.68 1.37 -10.72
C ALA A 276 7.28 0.92 -10.27
N ARG A 277 6.53 1.77 -9.56
CA ARG A 277 5.16 1.48 -9.13
C ARG A 277 4.25 1.16 -10.30
N ARG A 278 3.23 0.33 -10.08
CA ARG A 278 2.32 -0.10 -11.17
C ARG A 278 1.58 1.07 -11.83
N ASP A 279 0.97 1.93 -11.02
CA ASP A 279 -0.06 2.85 -11.50
C ASP A 279 0.52 4.26 -11.75
N MET A 280 0.68 4.63 -13.02
CA MET A 280 1.09 5.97 -13.46
C MET A 280 -0.05 6.82 -14.01
N ALA A 281 -1.07 6.16 -14.57
CA ALA A 281 -2.35 6.74 -14.96
C ALA A 281 -3.45 5.86 -14.35
N GLY A 282 -4.55 6.46 -13.89
CA GLY A 282 -5.70 5.66 -13.46
C GLY A 282 -6.27 4.93 -14.65
N THR A 283 -6.60 3.65 -14.51
CA THR A 283 -7.36 2.90 -15.51
C THR A 283 -8.84 3.26 -15.44
N ALA A 284 -9.13 4.57 -15.48
CA ALA A 284 -10.47 5.02 -15.75
C ALA A 284 -10.83 4.69 -17.20
N ALA A 285 -12.13 4.66 -17.52
CA ALA A 285 -12.58 4.50 -18.89
C ALA A 285 -11.90 5.55 -19.80
N ASP A 286 -11.52 5.14 -21.01
CA ASP A 286 -10.92 6.05 -21.99
C ASP A 286 -12.00 7.02 -22.48
N PRO A 287 -11.86 8.34 -22.22
CA PRO A 287 -12.87 9.30 -22.63
C PRO A 287 -13.09 9.34 -24.14
N ALA A 288 -12.07 9.02 -24.96
CA ALA A 288 -12.19 9.00 -26.41
C ALA A 288 -13.05 7.80 -26.87
N VAL A 289 -12.81 6.62 -26.29
CA VAL A 289 -13.61 5.41 -26.60
C VAL A 289 -15.06 5.59 -26.15
N VAL A 290 -15.28 6.19 -24.97
CA VAL A 290 -16.62 6.48 -24.48
C VAL A 290 -17.28 7.57 -25.35
N ALA A 291 -16.56 8.62 -25.75
CA ALA A 291 -17.06 9.66 -26.65
C ALA A 291 -17.46 9.11 -28.02
N GLU A 292 -16.64 8.24 -28.62
CA GLU A 292 -16.96 7.59 -29.90
C GLU A 292 -18.26 6.77 -29.80
N ARG A 293 -18.44 6.03 -28.70
CA ARG A 293 -19.66 5.25 -28.45
C ARG A 293 -20.89 6.12 -28.17
N THR A 294 -20.70 7.27 -27.52
CA THR A 294 -21.79 8.14 -27.08
C THR A 294 -22.16 9.22 -28.10
N GLY A 295 -21.26 9.52 -29.05
CA GLY A 295 -21.37 10.70 -29.92
C GLY A 295 -21.18 12.02 -29.18
N GLU A 296 -20.73 11.99 -27.92
CA GLU A 296 -20.45 13.19 -27.11
C GLU A 296 -19.01 13.68 -27.33
N GLN A 297 -18.71 14.91 -26.89
CA GLN A 297 -17.35 15.44 -27.01
C GLN A 297 -16.41 14.80 -25.97
N PRO A 298 -15.19 14.37 -26.34
CA PRO A 298 -14.25 13.70 -25.44
C PRO A 298 -13.88 14.46 -24.18
N ASP A 299 -13.84 15.79 -24.23
CA ASP A 299 -13.54 16.67 -23.09
C ASP A 299 -14.67 16.66 -22.05
N VAL A 300 -15.92 16.70 -22.49
CA VAL A 300 -17.11 16.59 -21.63
C VAL A 300 -17.16 15.22 -20.95
N VAL A 301 -16.89 14.16 -21.72
CA VAL A 301 -16.82 12.79 -21.20
C VAL A 301 -15.67 12.67 -20.18
N ALA A 302 -14.51 13.24 -20.47
CA ALA A 302 -13.36 13.21 -19.57
C ALA A 302 -13.65 13.91 -18.23
N GLU A 303 -14.32 15.07 -18.26
CA GLU A 303 -14.70 15.78 -17.04
C GLU A 303 -15.66 14.95 -16.19
N ARG A 304 -16.68 14.32 -16.79
CA ARG A 304 -17.63 13.47 -16.06
C ARG A 304 -16.98 12.21 -15.50
N ILE A 305 -16.13 11.53 -16.29
CA ILE A 305 -15.37 10.37 -15.81
C ILE A 305 -14.50 10.77 -14.62
N ALA A 306 -13.84 11.93 -14.67
CA ALA A 306 -13.03 12.43 -13.56
C ALA A 306 -13.85 12.77 -12.30
N GLN A 307 -15.14 13.11 -12.44
CA GLN A 307 -16.04 13.30 -11.30
C GLN A 307 -16.57 11.96 -10.73
N ALA A 308 -16.82 10.98 -11.61
CA ALA A 308 -17.39 9.68 -11.27
C ALA A 308 -16.36 8.74 -10.64
N VAL A 309 -15.21 8.61 -11.27
CA VAL A 309 -14.04 7.97 -10.69
C VAL A 309 -13.01 9.06 -10.61
N PRO A 310 -12.86 9.72 -9.44
CA PRO A 310 -11.75 10.62 -9.25
C PRO A 310 -10.51 9.93 -9.80
N ALA A 311 -9.85 10.55 -10.79
CA ALA A 311 -8.44 10.32 -10.99
C ALA A 311 -7.90 10.37 -9.58
N ALA A 312 -7.50 9.22 -9.05
CA ALA A 312 -7.37 9.05 -7.63
C ALA A 312 -6.36 10.09 -7.13
N ARG A 313 -5.79 9.83 -5.98
CA ARG A 313 -4.36 10.13 -5.92
C ARG A 313 -3.59 9.18 -6.87
N THR A 314 -3.94 9.15 -8.17
CA THR A 314 -3.34 8.39 -9.25
C THR A 314 -1.87 8.76 -9.23
N GLY A 315 -1.04 7.76 -8.96
CA GLY A 315 0.39 7.96 -8.78
C GLY A 315 0.87 8.29 -7.36
N THR A 316 0.06 8.15 -6.29
CA THR A 316 0.57 8.23 -4.90
C THR A 316 0.69 6.88 -4.19
N LYS A 317 -0.15 5.89 -4.52
CA LYS A 317 -0.11 4.50 -4.00
C LYS A 317 -0.60 3.49 -5.04
N SER A 318 -0.09 2.26 -5.00
CA SER A 318 -0.49 1.14 -5.88
C SER A 318 -1.84 0.50 -5.49
N LEU A 319 -2.92 1.29 -5.49
CA LEU A 319 -4.29 0.85 -5.17
C LEU A 319 -5.25 0.92 -6.38
N GLY A 320 -4.70 0.99 -7.59
CA GLY A 320 -5.43 0.88 -8.85
C GLY A 320 -6.01 -0.52 -9.10
N PRO A 321 -6.48 -0.80 -10.33
CA PRO A 321 -7.05 -2.10 -10.67
C PRO A 321 -6.05 -3.21 -10.45
N LEU A 322 -6.51 -4.43 -10.18
CA LEU A 322 -5.59 -5.57 -10.11
C LEU A 322 -4.82 -5.73 -11.42
N ALA A 323 -3.52 -6.07 -11.34
CA ALA A 323 -2.74 -6.35 -12.55
C ALA A 323 -3.31 -7.58 -13.27
N PRO A 324 -3.43 -7.57 -14.61
CA PRO A 324 -3.78 -8.77 -15.37
C PRO A 324 -2.83 -9.92 -15.04
N LEU A 325 -3.36 -11.14 -14.99
CA LEU A 325 -2.51 -12.33 -14.97
C LEU A 325 -1.80 -12.43 -16.32
N THR A 326 -0.53 -12.80 -16.32
CA THR A 326 0.24 -13.06 -17.56
C THR A 326 0.76 -14.48 -17.54
N PHE A 327 0.90 -15.06 -18.73
CA PHE A 327 1.54 -16.35 -18.95
C PHE A 327 2.57 -16.24 -20.08
N ASP A 328 3.45 -17.22 -20.18
CA ASP A 328 4.40 -17.32 -21.30
C ASP A 328 3.74 -18.20 -22.38
N GLY A 329 3.57 -17.66 -23.58
CA GLY A 329 2.94 -18.31 -24.72
C GLY A 329 3.77 -19.48 -25.27
N ALA A 330 3.22 -20.20 -26.26
CA ALA A 330 3.91 -21.33 -26.89
C ALA A 330 5.23 -20.91 -27.60
N ASP A 331 5.33 -19.66 -28.03
CA ASP A 331 6.52 -19.05 -28.61
C ASP A 331 7.46 -18.39 -27.57
N GLY A 332 7.08 -18.45 -26.29
CA GLY A 332 7.78 -17.80 -25.18
C GLY A 332 7.51 -16.30 -25.05
N GLU A 333 6.61 -15.71 -25.86
CA GLU A 333 6.17 -14.33 -25.66
C GLU A 333 5.30 -14.21 -24.41
N ARG A 334 5.37 -13.07 -23.72
CA ARG A 334 4.51 -12.85 -22.57
C ARG A 334 3.15 -12.32 -23.01
N VAL A 335 2.13 -13.10 -22.72
CA VAL A 335 0.74 -12.80 -23.04
C VAL A 335 -0.02 -12.42 -21.77
N ALA A 336 -0.82 -11.37 -21.85
CA ALA A 336 -1.77 -11.02 -20.79
C ALA A 336 -3.04 -11.83 -20.96
N LEU A 337 -3.45 -12.56 -19.93
CA LEU A 337 -4.65 -13.37 -19.96
C LEU A 337 -5.89 -12.50 -20.13
N SER A 338 -6.56 -12.68 -21.27
CA SER A 338 -7.86 -12.13 -21.59
C SER A 338 -8.77 -13.24 -22.16
N ALA A 339 -10.02 -12.91 -22.46
CA ALA A 339 -10.89 -13.82 -23.21
C ALA A 339 -10.39 -14.08 -24.64
N GLU A 340 -9.70 -13.12 -25.26
CA GLU A 340 -9.18 -13.23 -26.62
C GLU A 340 -7.93 -14.11 -26.70
N THR A 341 -7.18 -14.22 -25.60
CA THR A 341 -5.93 -15.00 -25.53
C THR A 341 -6.13 -16.37 -24.89
N MET A 342 -7.37 -16.86 -24.80
CA MET A 342 -7.65 -18.16 -24.17
C MET A 342 -7.12 -19.32 -25.02
N ASP A 343 -7.25 -19.22 -26.34
CA ASP A 343 -6.69 -20.21 -27.28
C ASP A 343 -5.16 -20.24 -27.21
N GLU A 344 -4.51 -19.09 -26.99
CA GLU A 344 -3.07 -19.00 -26.78
C GLU A 344 -2.65 -19.63 -25.44
N LEU A 345 -3.49 -19.52 -24.40
CA LEU A 345 -3.27 -20.18 -23.12
C LEU A 345 -3.34 -21.71 -23.30
N ASP A 346 -4.37 -22.21 -23.98
CA ASP A 346 -4.53 -23.64 -24.24
C ASP A 346 -3.33 -24.18 -25.04
N ALA A 347 -2.93 -23.50 -26.12
CA ALA A 347 -1.74 -23.85 -26.88
C ALA A 347 -0.46 -23.82 -26.04
N ALA A 348 -0.31 -22.84 -25.13
CA ALA A 348 0.83 -22.75 -24.23
C ALA A 348 0.85 -23.87 -23.19
N MET A 349 -0.32 -24.31 -22.71
CA MET A 349 -0.45 -25.45 -21.80
C MET A 349 -0.10 -26.77 -22.50
N GLU A 350 -0.60 -26.98 -23.72
CA GLU A 350 -0.26 -28.17 -24.53
C GLU A 350 1.24 -28.23 -24.83
N ALA A 351 1.83 -27.11 -25.29
CA ALA A 351 3.26 -27.03 -25.56
C ALA A 351 4.11 -27.29 -24.29
N ALA A 352 3.67 -26.80 -23.13
CA ALA A 352 4.33 -27.07 -21.86
C ALA A 352 4.33 -28.57 -21.54
N GLU A 353 3.18 -29.22 -21.69
CA GLU A 353 3.01 -30.65 -21.44
C GLU A 353 3.89 -31.51 -22.37
N GLU A 354 3.94 -31.18 -23.68
CA GLU A 354 4.80 -31.86 -24.66
C GLU A 354 6.29 -31.73 -24.33
N GLU A 355 6.72 -30.59 -23.80
CA GLU A 355 8.09 -30.33 -23.36
C GLU A 355 8.39 -30.92 -21.97
N GLY A 356 7.40 -31.54 -21.31
CA GLY A 356 7.54 -32.08 -19.95
C GLY A 356 7.73 -31.01 -18.88
N ARG A 357 7.26 -29.78 -19.13
CA ARG A 357 7.26 -28.66 -18.16
C ARG A 357 5.82 -28.28 -17.77
N GLU A 358 5.67 -27.58 -16.67
CA GLU A 358 4.36 -27.06 -16.24
C GLU A 358 4.23 -25.59 -16.68
N LEU A 359 3.09 -25.20 -17.26
CA LEU A 359 2.80 -23.78 -17.48
C LEU A 359 2.46 -23.13 -16.14
N HIS A 360 3.13 -22.02 -15.80
CA HIS A 360 2.94 -21.37 -14.51
C HIS A 360 1.98 -20.19 -14.57
N LEU A 361 0.78 -20.37 -14.02
CA LEU A 361 -0.20 -19.29 -13.78
C LEU A 361 -0.11 -18.76 -12.35
N GLY A 362 0.16 -17.46 -12.20
CA GLY A 362 0.35 -16.81 -10.91
C GLY A 362 1.75 -17.05 -10.33
N ALA A 363 1.89 -16.83 -9.01
CA ALA A 363 3.16 -16.96 -8.31
C ALA A 363 3.15 -18.16 -7.34
N GLY A 364 3.69 -19.30 -7.77
CA GLY A 364 3.83 -20.49 -6.93
C GLY A 364 5.15 -20.50 -6.16
N ARG A 365 6.19 -19.92 -6.74
CA ARG A 365 7.54 -19.85 -6.21
C ARG A 365 8.08 -18.42 -6.31
N VAL A 366 9.19 -18.16 -5.64
CA VAL A 366 9.73 -16.80 -5.57
C VAL A 366 10.23 -16.28 -6.92
N GLN A 367 10.73 -17.16 -7.79
CA GLN A 367 11.17 -16.80 -9.15
C GLN A 367 10.01 -16.47 -10.10
N ASP A 368 8.77 -16.86 -9.75
CA ASP A 368 7.59 -16.51 -10.55
C ASP A 368 7.21 -15.03 -10.39
N LEU A 369 7.67 -14.39 -9.31
CA LEU A 369 7.48 -12.97 -9.09
C LEU A 369 8.34 -12.16 -10.05
N THR A 370 7.84 -11.00 -10.46
CA THR A 370 8.62 -10.06 -11.25
C THR A 370 9.80 -9.50 -10.47
N TRP A 371 10.81 -8.96 -11.17
CA TRP A 371 11.90 -8.22 -10.52
C TRP A 371 11.38 -7.11 -9.59
N LYS A 372 10.25 -6.48 -9.95
CA LYS A 372 9.57 -5.46 -9.13
C LYS A 372 8.92 -6.06 -7.90
N GLY A 373 8.32 -7.25 -8.00
CA GLY A 373 7.80 -7.98 -6.84
C GLY A 373 8.91 -8.35 -5.85
N LEU A 374 10.06 -8.81 -6.34
CA LEU A 374 11.24 -9.08 -5.51
C LEU A 374 11.79 -7.81 -4.85
N LEU A 375 11.75 -6.68 -5.56
CA LEU A 375 12.18 -5.37 -5.05
C LEU A 375 11.27 -4.91 -3.90
N ASP A 376 9.96 -5.11 -4.02
CA ASP A 376 8.98 -4.76 -2.97
C ASP A 376 9.37 -5.38 -1.62
N PHE A 377 9.67 -6.69 -1.62
CA PHE A 377 10.05 -7.41 -0.41
C PHE A 377 11.35 -6.87 0.20
N SER A 378 12.32 -6.55 -0.65
CA SER A 378 13.63 -5.99 -0.24
C SER A 378 13.56 -4.53 0.22
N THR A 379 12.52 -3.79 -0.19
CA THR A 379 12.33 -2.37 0.14
C THR A 379 11.64 -2.18 1.50
N CYS A 380 11.12 -3.24 2.11
CA CYS A 380 10.42 -3.19 3.40
C CYS A 380 11.23 -2.45 4.47
N THR A 381 10.63 -1.39 5.03
CA THR A 381 11.23 -0.59 6.11
C THR A 381 11.09 -1.22 7.50
N GLU A 382 10.37 -2.35 7.60
CA GLU A 382 10.05 -3.05 8.85
C GLU A 382 9.28 -2.20 9.88
N CYS A 383 8.64 -1.10 9.44
CA CYS A 383 8.04 -0.10 10.34
C CYS A 383 6.75 -0.53 11.05
N GLY A 384 6.07 -1.57 10.55
CA GLY A 384 4.86 -2.16 11.14
C GLY A 384 3.54 -1.48 10.76
N ARG A 385 3.53 -0.39 9.99
CA ARG A 385 2.29 0.36 9.68
C ARG A 385 1.23 -0.47 8.96
N CYS A 386 1.66 -1.30 8.00
CA CYS A 386 0.76 -2.19 7.27
C CYS A 386 0.15 -3.29 8.16
N GLN A 387 0.88 -3.71 9.20
CA GLN A 387 0.41 -4.66 10.21
C GLN A 387 -0.58 -3.98 11.17
N ASP A 388 -0.26 -2.79 11.68
CA ASP A 388 -1.09 -2.06 12.65
C ASP A 388 -2.49 -1.70 12.09
N LEU A 389 -2.63 -1.59 10.78
CA LEU A 389 -3.90 -1.26 10.10
C LEU A 389 -4.53 -2.45 9.38
N CYS A 390 -3.91 -3.63 9.42
CA CYS A 390 -4.49 -4.83 8.82
C CYS A 390 -5.67 -5.32 9.69
N PRO A 391 -6.88 -5.46 9.13
CA PRO A 391 -8.04 -5.92 9.89
C PRO A 391 -7.89 -7.38 10.34
N ALA A 392 -7.27 -8.22 9.51
CA ALA A 392 -7.01 -9.61 9.86
C ALA A 392 -6.04 -9.71 11.04
N TRP A 393 -4.90 -9.01 10.97
CA TRP A 393 -3.93 -8.94 12.06
C TRP A 393 -4.58 -8.49 13.37
N ASN A 394 -5.33 -7.40 13.30
CA ASN A 394 -5.94 -6.79 14.47
C ASN A 394 -7.01 -7.67 15.12
N THR A 395 -7.65 -8.54 14.35
CA THR A 395 -8.64 -9.51 14.85
C THR A 395 -8.05 -10.89 15.15
N GLY A 396 -6.72 -11.00 15.19
CA GLY A 396 -6.04 -12.18 15.71
C GLY A 396 -5.80 -13.31 14.71
N LYS A 397 -5.99 -13.05 13.41
CA LYS A 397 -5.65 -13.94 12.30
C LYS A 397 -4.14 -13.92 12.01
N PRO A 398 -3.60 -14.95 11.35
CA PRO A 398 -2.16 -15.05 11.12
C PRO A 398 -1.62 -14.02 10.11
N LEU A 399 -2.47 -13.34 9.35
CA LEU A 399 -2.02 -12.35 8.38
C LEU A 399 -1.47 -11.08 9.04
N SER A 400 -0.15 -10.96 9.05
CA SER A 400 0.56 -9.68 9.11
C SER A 400 1.18 -9.39 7.74
N PRO A 401 0.78 -8.30 7.05
CA PRO A 401 1.41 -7.90 5.80
C PRO A 401 2.92 -7.67 5.94
N LYS A 402 3.38 -7.16 7.09
CA LYS A 402 4.82 -7.01 7.37
C LYS A 402 5.50 -8.37 7.42
N LEU A 403 4.98 -9.33 8.19
CA LEU A 403 5.61 -10.63 8.35
C LEU A 403 5.55 -11.46 7.06
N PHE A 404 4.47 -11.35 6.29
CA PHE A 404 4.38 -11.89 4.93
C PHE A 404 5.53 -11.35 4.05
N THR A 405 5.71 -10.03 4.01
CA THR A 405 6.77 -9.40 3.22
C THR A 405 8.16 -9.85 3.67
N LEU A 406 8.41 -9.98 4.98
CA LEU A 406 9.69 -10.44 5.51
C LEU A 406 9.94 -11.92 5.22
N ALA A 407 8.92 -12.78 5.33
CA ALA A 407 9.03 -14.19 5.01
C ALA A 407 9.44 -14.40 3.56
N VAL A 408 8.77 -13.73 2.61
CA VAL A 408 9.11 -13.83 1.18
C VAL A 408 10.48 -13.22 0.88
N ARG A 409 10.85 -12.09 1.51
CA ARG A 409 12.20 -11.49 1.39
C ARG A 409 13.28 -12.46 1.83
N ASP A 410 13.10 -13.07 2.99
CA ASP A 410 14.10 -13.95 3.61
C ASP A 410 14.21 -15.26 2.81
N HIS A 411 13.08 -15.81 2.35
CA HIS A 411 13.07 -16.92 1.41
C HIS A 411 13.82 -16.57 0.11
N HIS A 412 13.49 -15.44 -0.53
CA HIS A 412 14.19 -14.98 -1.74
C HIS A 412 15.70 -14.91 -1.52
N ALA A 413 16.12 -14.32 -0.41
CA ALA A 413 17.52 -14.20 -0.05
C ALA A 413 18.21 -15.56 0.12
N ALA A 414 17.53 -16.52 0.75
CA ALA A 414 18.02 -17.88 0.99
C ALA A 414 18.12 -18.71 -0.30
N VAL A 415 17.16 -18.58 -1.21
CA VAL A 415 17.08 -19.41 -2.42
C VAL A 415 17.83 -18.84 -3.61
N ALA A 416 18.16 -17.54 -3.59
CA ALA A 416 18.86 -16.88 -4.69
C ALA A 416 20.13 -17.60 -5.19
N PRO A 417 20.99 -18.19 -4.32
CA PRO A 417 22.15 -18.96 -4.78
C PRO A 417 21.76 -20.25 -5.51
N TYR A 418 20.66 -20.90 -5.13
CA TYR A 418 20.15 -22.10 -5.80
C TYR A 418 19.59 -21.75 -7.17
N LEU A 419 18.82 -20.67 -7.28
CA LEU A 419 18.28 -20.19 -8.56
C LEU A 419 19.38 -19.82 -9.55
N ALA A 420 20.44 -19.15 -9.08
CA ALA A 420 21.59 -18.82 -9.93
C ALA A 420 22.38 -20.07 -10.35
N ALA A 421 22.58 -21.03 -9.44
CA ALA A 421 23.24 -22.28 -9.75
C ALA A 421 22.43 -23.15 -10.71
N ALA A 422 21.11 -23.21 -10.56
CA ALA A 422 20.19 -23.88 -11.47
C ALA A 422 20.33 -23.34 -12.90
N ALA A 423 20.30 -22.02 -13.05
CA ALA A 423 20.49 -21.36 -14.34
C ALA A 423 21.89 -21.62 -14.93
N GLU A 424 22.95 -21.67 -14.11
CA GLU A 424 24.31 -21.98 -14.57
C GLU A 424 24.46 -23.46 -15.01
N LEU A 425 23.77 -24.38 -14.33
CA LEU A 425 23.88 -25.83 -14.52
C LEU A 425 22.85 -26.39 -15.51
N GLY A 426 21.80 -25.64 -15.85
CA GLY A 426 20.70 -26.11 -16.69
C GLY A 426 19.85 -27.20 -16.03
N VAL A 427 19.63 -27.08 -14.71
CA VAL A 427 18.80 -28.02 -13.92
C VAL A 427 17.71 -27.27 -13.17
N GLU A 428 16.69 -27.97 -12.70
CA GLU A 428 15.65 -27.37 -11.88
C GLU A 428 16.21 -26.87 -10.53
N PRO A 429 15.71 -25.73 -10.00
CA PRO A 429 16.15 -25.19 -8.71
C PRO A 429 16.14 -26.18 -7.55
N GLU A 430 15.19 -27.10 -7.54
CA GLU A 430 15.03 -28.09 -6.47
C GLU A 430 16.16 -29.12 -6.43
N ASP A 431 16.70 -29.46 -7.59
CA ASP A 431 17.75 -30.47 -7.76
C ASP A 431 19.14 -29.93 -7.38
N VAL A 432 19.27 -28.60 -7.23
CA VAL A 432 20.52 -27.96 -6.83
C VAL A 432 20.86 -28.30 -5.37
N THR A 433 21.98 -29.01 -5.19
CA THR A 433 22.57 -29.29 -3.87
C THR A 433 23.14 -28.03 -3.20
N LYS A 434 23.39 -28.08 -1.88
CA LYS A 434 23.99 -26.97 -1.15
C LYS A 434 25.39 -26.65 -1.68
N GLU A 435 26.14 -27.70 -2.02
CA GLU A 435 27.48 -27.66 -2.57
C GLU A 435 27.46 -27.01 -3.96
N GLN A 436 26.52 -27.39 -4.82
CA GLN A 436 26.32 -26.75 -6.13
C GLN A 436 25.92 -25.29 -5.98
N ALA A 437 24.99 -24.93 -5.08
CA ALA A 437 24.62 -23.55 -4.83
C ALA A 437 25.82 -22.71 -4.34
N ALA A 438 26.68 -23.28 -3.49
CA ALA A 438 27.90 -22.63 -3.02
C ALA A 438 28.96 -22.49 -4.12
N THR A 439 28.99 -23.41 -5.07
CA THR A 439 30.01 -23.47 -6.15
C THR A 439 29.59 -22.76 -7.43
N HIS A 440 28.28 -22.70 -7.73
CA HIS A 440 27.69 -22.20 -8.98
C HIS A 440 26.73 -21.01 -8.78
N GLY A 441 26.52 -20.50 -7.56
CA GLY A 441 25.64 -19.35 -7.33
C GLY A 441 26.16 -17.98 -7.81
N GLY A 442 27.18 -17.93 -8.68
CA GLY A 442 27.96 -16.72 -9.03
C GLY A 442 28.27 -15.74 -7.88
N LEU A 443 27.87 -14.48 -8.05
CA LEU A 443 28.00 -13.42 -7.05
C LEU A 443 27.16 -13.67 -5.78
N LEU A 444 26.17 -14.56 -5.86
CA LEU A 444 25.27 -14.93 -4.78
C LEU A 444 25.83 -16.11 -3.95
N ARG A 445 27.01 -16.65 -4.29
CA ARG A 445 27.71 -17.71 -3.53
C ARG A 445 28.05 -17.27 -2.09
N GLY A 446 27.93 -18.22 -1.15
CA GLY A 446 28.41 -18.11 0.24
C GLY A 446 27.31 -17.87 1.30
N GLY A 447 27.55 -18.39 2.52
CA GLY A 447 26.66 -18.33 3.71
C GLY A 447 26.39 -16.93 4.29
N ARG A 448 26.53 -15.88 3.48
CA ARG A 448 26.05 -14.52 3.77
C ARG A 448 25.12 -14.03 2.66
N ALA A 449 24.32 -14.95 2.12
CA ALA A 449 23.16 -14.70 1.29
C ALA A 449 22.05 -13.94 2.07
N GLY A 450 22.37 -12.81 2.71
CA GLY A 450 21.44 -11.94 3.43
C GLY A 450 20.85 -12.50 4.73
N LEU A 451 21.10 -13.78 5.05
CA LEU A 451 20.73 -14.42 6.30
C LEU A 451 21.96 -15.16 6.81
N ALA A 452 22.76 -14.55 7.70
CA ALA A 452 23.83 -15.29 8.36
C ALA A 452 23.20 -16.30 9.35
N GLU A 453 23.81 -17.48 9.50
CA GLU A 453 23.57 -18.31 10.69
C GLU A 453 23.81 -17.46 11.95
N GLY A 454 22.78 -17.33 12.79
CA GLY A 454 22.83 -16.47 13.98
C GLY A 454 22.80 -14.95 13.69
N SER A 455 22.58 -14.50 12.45
CA SER A 455 22.19 -13.09 12.24
C SER A 455 20.78 -12.88 12.80
N ALA A 456 20.58 -11.80 13.53
CA ALA A 456 19.34 -11.49 14.24
C ALA A 456 18.08 -11.41 13.36
N HIS A 457 18.19 -11.52 12.03
CA HIS A 457 17.04 -11.51 11.13
C HIS A 457 16.28 -12.84 11.07
N THR A 458 16.93 -14.01 11.12
CA THR A 458 16.18 -15.29 11.00
C THR A 458 15.52 -15.72 12.31
N SER A 459 16.17 -15.53 13.46
CA SER A 459 15.63 -15.95 14.75
C SER A 459 14.52 -15.03 15.27
N ASP A 460 14.66 -13.71 15.11
CA ASP A 460 13.63 -12.76 15.57
C ASP A 460 12.42 -12.74 14.64
N VAL A 461 12.62 -12.91 13.33
CA VAL A 461 11.52 -13.08 12.38
C VAL A 461 10.84 -14.43 12.64
N LEU A 462 11.59 -15.53 12.85
CA LEU A 462 11.02 -16.82 13.25
C LEU A 462 10.19 -16.71 14.54
N GLY A 463 10.76 -16.12 15.60
CA GLY A 463 10.04 -15.91 16.85
C GLY A 463 8.78 -15.07 16.67
N ALA A 464 8.85 -14.01 15.86
CA ALA A 464 7.70 -13.18 15.52
C ALA A 464 6.65 -13.94 14.71
N LEU A 465 7.06 -14.73 13.71
CA LEU A 465 6.19 -15.57 12.89
C LEU A 465 5.50 -16.64 13.73
N LEU A 466 6.23 -17.32 14.61
CA LEU A 466 5.68 -18.33 15.52
C LEU A 466 4.67 -17.70 16.50
N ALA A 467 5.03 -16.57 17.12
CA ALA A 467 4.12 -15.84 18.02
C ALA A 467 2.87 -15.32 17.29
N ALA A 468 3.01 -14.96 16.02
CA ALA A 468 1.94 -14.53 15.15
C ALA A 468 1.09 -15.67 14.57
N LYS A 469 1.50 -16.94 14.73
CA LYS A 469 0.99 -18.09 13.96
C LYS A 469 1.08 -17.89 12.44
N ALA A 470 2.04 -17.09 12.00
CA ALA A 470 2.33 -16.77 10.60
C ALA A 470 3.52 -17.58 10.05
N ALA A 471 4.12 -18.46 10.86
CA ALA A 471 5.18 -19.36 10.43
C ALA A 471 4.59 -20.59 9.72
N PRO A 472 5.15 -21.02 8.57
CA PRO A 472 4.73 -22.24 7.87
C PRO A 472 5.03 -23.52 8.67
N GLY A 473 5.99 -23.45 9.60
CA GLY A 473 6.30 -24.55 10.51
C GLY A 473 7.24 -24.13 11.67
N PRO A 474 7.61 -25.07 12.55
CA PRO A 474 8.46 -24.79 13.72
C PRO A 474 9.87 -24.32 13.36
N LYS A 475 10.35 -24.68 12.16
CA LYS A 475 11.66 -24.26 11.62
C LYS A 475 11.61 -22.90 10.90
N GLY A 476 10.42 -22.31 10.74
CA GLY A 476 10.24 -21.08 9.99
C GLY A 476 10.13 -21.28 8.50
N VAL A 477 10.50 -20.23 7.77
CA VAL A 477 10.45 -20.13 6.32
C VAL A 477 11.45 -21.09 5.67
N ALA A 478 11.04 -21.77 4.59
CA ALA A 478 11.93 -22.62 3.81
C ALA A 478 13.19 -21.87 3.31
N THR A 479 14.36 -22.50 3.48
CA THR A 479 15.66 -21.93 3.07
C THR A 479 16.23 -22.57 1.79
N ARG A 480 15.40 -23.34 1.09
CA ARG A 480 15.67 -23.96 -0.21
C ARG A 480 14.49 -23.65 -1.14
N PRO A 481 14.65 -23.78 -2.47
CA PRO A 481 13.54 -23.59 -3.40
C PRO A 481 12.32 -24.40 -2.95
N ALA A 482 11.20 -23.70 -2.74
CA ALA A 482 9.99 -24.27 -2.17
C ALA A 482 8.76 -23.46 -2.63
N PRO A 483 7.56 -24.05 -2.57
CA PRO A 483 6.31 -23.33 -2.79
C PRO A 483 6.12 -22.17 -1.80
N LEU A 484 5.62 -21.03 -2.30
CA LEU A 484 5.33 -19.85 -1.47
C LEU A 484 4.20 -20.13 -0.48
N ALA A 485 3.15 -20.82 -0.92
CA ALA A 485 2.07 -21.26 -0.06
C ALA A 485 2.44 -22.57 0.66
N GLY A 486 2.18 -22.65 1.97
CA GLY A 486 2.47 -23.81 2.80
C GLY A 486 3.88 -23.80 3.39
N GLU A 487 4.93 -23.59 2.59
CA GLU A 487 6.33 -23.72 3.04
C GLU A 487 7.05 -22.39 3.33
N VAL A 488 6.63 -21.30 2.72
CA VAL A 488 7.14 -19.93 3.00
C VAL A 488 6.13 -19.14 3.82
N VAL A 489 4.86 -19.25 3.45
CA VAL A 489 3.74 -18.57 4.09
C VAL A 489 2.61 -19.59 4.30
N PRO A 490 2.03 -19.73 5.50
CA PRO A 490 0.85 -20.57 5.70
C PRO A 490 -0.30 -20.18 4.78
N ALA A 491 -1.06 -21.15 4.28
CA ALA A 491 -2.23 -20.89 3.43
C ALA A 491 -3.25 -19.96 4.15
N GLU A 492 -3.42 -20.09 5.46
CA GLU A 492 -4.33 -19.27 6.26
C GLU A 492 -3.97 -17.79 6.25
N VAL A 493 -2.69 -17.43 6.08
CA VAL A 493 -2.25 -16.04 5.91
C VAL A 493 -2.81 -15.46 4.61
N LEU A 494 -2.74 -16.23 3.52
CA LEU A 494 -3.27 -15.83 2.21
C LEU A 494 -4.78 -15.64 2.29
N TRP A 495 -5.50 -16.62 2.84
CA TRP A 495 -6.97 -16.64 2.90
C TRP A 495 -7.58 -15.72 3.98
N SER A 496 -6.76 -15.19 4.89
CA SER A 496 -7.16 -14.13 5.83
C SER A 496 -7.22 -12.73 5.18
N CYS A 497 -6.63 -12.55 3.99
CA CYS A 497 -6.63 -11.27 3.31
C CYS A 497 -8.03 -10.91 2.78
N THR A 498 -8.53 -9.73 3.17
CA THR A 498 -9.82 -9.19 2.69
C THR A 498 -9.68 -8.31 1.45
N THR A 499 -8.48 -8.23 0.86
CA THR A 499 -8.12 -7.36 -0.27
C THR A 499 -8.47 -5.88 -0.09
N CYS A 500 -8.64 -5.42 1.15
CA CYS A 500 -9.10 -4.05 1.43
C CYS A 500 -8.11 -2.93 1.14
N GLY A 501 -6.83 -3.24 0.89
CA GLY A 501 -5.81 -2.25 0.52
C GLY A 501 -5.23 -1.40 1.66
N ALA A 502 -5.63 -1.61 2.93
CA ALA A 502 -5.13 -0.81 4.06
C ALA A 502 -3.60 -0.88 4.22
N CYS A 503 -3.00 -2.04 3.95
CA CYS A 503 -1.55 -2.24 3.98
C CYS A 503 -0.80 -1.43 2.92
N VAL A 504 -1.38 -1.30 1.73
CA VAL A 504 -0.78 -0.59 0.59
C VAL A 504 -0.88 0.92 0.79
N ASP A 505 -2.06 1.44 1.17
CA ASP A 505 -2.25 2.90 1.40
C ASP A 505 -1.27 3.46 2.45
N GLN A 506 -0.92 2.64 3.44
CA GLN A 506 -0.13 3.02 4.61
C GLN A 506 1.34 2.69 4.46
N CYS A 507 1.71 2.01 3.37
CA CYS A 507 3.09 1.68 3.09
C CYS A 507 3.85 2.95 2.66
N PRO A 508 4.91 3.36 3.38
CA PRO A 508 5.68 4.55 3.03
C PRO A 508 6.51 4.37 1.75
N VAL A 509 6.76 3.12 1.35
CA VAL A 509 7.61 2.76 0.21
C VAL A 509 6.85 2.02 -0.89
N ASP A 510 5.51 2.04 -0.82
CA ASP A 510 4.59 1.57 -1.87
C ASP A 510 4.74 0.10 -2.30
N ILE A 511 4.81 -0.79 -1.31
CA ILE A 511 4.79 -2.25 -1.53
C ILE A 511 3.38 -2.69 -1.98
N GLU A 512 3.33 -3.43 -3.09
CA GLU A 512 2.12 -3.94 -3.76
C GLU A 512 1.57 -5.20 -3.05
N HIS A 513 1.35 -5.12 -1.73
CA HIS A 513 1.02 -6.28 -0.88
C HIS A 513 -0.19 -7.09 -1.37
N VAL A 514 -1.23 -6.40 -1.86
CA VAL A 514 -2.48 -7.07 -2.30
C VAL A 514 -2.25 -7.87 -3.57
N ASP A 515 -1.47 -7.33 -4.50
CA ASP A 515 -1.12 -7.98 -5.76
C ASP A 515 -0.33 -9.27 -5.50
N HIS A 516 0.70 -9.21 -4.65
CA HIS A 516 1.48 -10.39 -4.28
C HIS A 516 0.63 -11.49 -3.63
N VAL A 517 -0.33 -11.12 -2.78
CA VAL A 517 -1.25 -12.11 -2.17
C VAL A 517 -2.17 -12.71 -3.23
N ILE A 518 -2.69 -11.90 -4.16
CA ILE A 518 -3.60 -12.39 -5.19
C ILE A 518 -2.86 -13.25 -6.22
N ASP A 519 -1.62 -12.92 -6.59
CA ASP A 519 -0.83 -13.75 -7.52
C ASP A 519 -0.51 -15.13 -6.93
N ILE A 520 -0.24 -15.21 -5.63
CA ILE A 520 -0.11 -16.51 -4.95
C ILE A 520 -1.46 -17.22 -4.90
N ARG A 521 -2.57 -16.52 -4.64
CA ARG A 521 -3.92 -17.12 -4.72
C ARG A 521 -4.25 -17.61 -6.13
N ARG A 522 -3.84 -16.91 -7.19
CA ARG A 522 -4.01 -17.33 -8.59
C ARG A 522 -3.33 -18.66 -8.83
N GLN A 523 -2.09 -18.83 -8.37
CA GLN A 523 -1.41 -20.11 -8.48
C GLN A 523 -2.10 -21.20 -7.66
N GLN A 524 -2.51 -20.89 -6.43
CA GLN A 524 -3.21 -21.85 -5.57
C GLN A 524 -4.54 -22.32 -6.19
N VAL A 525 -5.29 -21.43 -6.84
CA VAL A 525 -6.59 -21.76 -7.45
C VAL A 525 -6.43 -22.43 -8.80
N LEU A 526 -5.63 -21.87 -9.69
CA LEU A 526 -5.56 -22.30 -11.09
C LEU A 526 -4.68 -23.55 -11.25
N MET A 527 -3.59 -23.66 -10.48
CA MET A 527 -2.61 -24.74 -10.65
C MET A 527 -2.75 -25.80 -9.55
N ALA A 528 -2.69 -25.39 -8.28
CA ALA A 528 -2.66 -26.35 -7.17
C ALA A 528 -4.04 -26.87 -6.72
N SER A 529 -5.13 -26.25 -7.19
CA SER A 529 -6.49 -26.49 -6.67
C SER A 529 -6.59 -26.45 -5.13
N ALA A 530 -5.75 -25.62 -4.50
CA ALA A 530 -5.53 -25.54 -3.06
C ALA A 530 -6.19 -24.28 -2.46
N PHE A 531 -7.50 -24.34 -2.26
CA PHE A 531 -8.29 -23.22 -1.74
C PHE A 531 -9.37 -23.69 -0.74
N PRO A 532 -9.92 -22.79 0.10
CA PRO A 532 -11.01 -23.12 1.03
C PRO A 532 -12.19 -23.79 0.32
N LYS A 533 -12.71 -24.88 0.91
CA LYS A 533 -13.70 -25.77 0.27
C LYS A 533 -14.98 -25.03 -0.15
N GLU A 534 -15.35 -24.01 0.60
CA GLU A 534 -16.53 -23.18 0.37
C GLU A 534 -16.43 -22.42 -0.97
N LEU A 535 -15.22 -21.98 -1.35
CA LEU A 535 -14.99 -21.30 -2.63
C LEU A 535 -15.23 -22.21 -3.82
N GLY A 536 -14.97 -23.52 -3.69
CA GLY A 536 -15.27 -24.47 -4.77
C GLY A 536 -16.76 -24.54 -5.12
N GLN A 537 -17.64 -24.40 -4.12
CA GLN A 537 -19.08 -24.30 -4.38
C GLN A 537 -19.44 -22.95 -5.02
N MET A 538 -18.82 -21.87 -4.57
CA MET A 538 -19.01 -20.53 -5.13
C MET A 538 -18.62 -20.48 -6.62
N PHE A 539 -17.45 -21.02 -6.98
CA PHE A 539 -16.97 -21.04 -8.37
C PHE A 539 -17.92 -21.81 -9.28
N ARG A 540 -18.32 -23.03 -8.91
CA ARG A 540 -19.29 -23.81 -9.68
C ARG A 540 -20.64 -23.10 -9.88
N ARG A 541 -21.12 -22.38 -8.85
CA ARG A 541 -22.35 -21.58 -8.97
C ARG A 541 -22.18 -20.40 -9.92
N MET A 542 -21.03 -19.73 -9.87
CA MET A 542 -20.71 -18.64 -10.79
C MET A 542 -20.57 -19.13 -12.24
N GLU A 543 -19.92 -20.27 -12.47
CA GLU A 543 -19.80 -20.89 -13.80
C GLU A 543 -21.17 -21.30 -14.36
N THR A 544 -21.99 -21.98 -13.57
CA THR A 544 -23.25 -22.59 -14.08
C THR A 544 -24.48 -21.68 -14.01
N LYS A 545 -24.47 -20.67 -13.15
CA LYS A 545 -25.61 -19.76 -12.90
C LYS A 545 -25.25 -18.28 -13.04
N GLY A 546 -24.00 -17.94 -13.34
CA GLY A 546 -23.54 -16.56 -13.45
C GLY A 546 -23.56 -15.79 -12.13
N ASN A 547 -23.73 -16.43 -10.97
CA ASN A 547 -23.75 -15.75 -9.66
C ASN A 547 -23.33 -16.66 -8.50
N PRO A 548 -22.73 -16.10 -7.43
CA PRO A 548 -22.21 -16.91 -6.32
C PRO A 548 -23.30 -17.49 -5.40
N TRP A 549 -24.55 -17.01 -5.49
CA TRP A 549 -25.70 -17.57 -4.75
C TRP A 549 -26.30 -18.82 -5.42
N GLY A 550 -25.95 -19.10 -6.67
CA GLY A 550 -26.46 -20.26 -7.42
C GLY A 550 -27.95 -20.17 -7.77
N LEU A 551 -28.51 -18.96 -7.79
CA LEU A 551 -29.91 -18.73 -8.13
C LEU A 551 -30.11 -18.55 -9.64
N ALA A 552 -31.30 -18.88 -10.15
CA ALA A 552 -31.58 -18.82 -11.58
C ALA A 552 -31.75 -17.37 -12.08
N ALA A 553 -31.28 -17.09 -13.30
CA ALA A 553 -31.36 -15.76 -13.94
C ALA A 553 -32.77 -15.16 -13.94
N ARG A 554 -33.80 -15.96 -14.25
CA ARG A 554 -35.22 -15.53 -14.19
C ARG A 554 -35.72 -14.97 -12.86
N LYS A 555 -34.98 -15.19 -11.76
CA LYS A 555 -35.31 -14.66 -10.43
C LYS A 555 -34.73 -13.25 -10.21
N ARG A 556 -33.94 -12.73 -11.14
CA ARG A 556 -33.25 -11.44 -10.98
C ARG A 556 -34.20 -10.27 -10.88
N LEU A 557 -35.37 -10.32 -11.50
CA LEU A 557 -36.39 -9.27 -11.40
C LEU A 557 -37.31 -9.42 -10.17
N GLU A 558 -37.10 -10.42 -9.30
CA GLU A 558 -37.93 -10.58 -8.10
C GLU A 558 -37.89 -9.37 -7.15
N TRP A 559 -36.79 -8.60 -7.13
CA TRP A 559 -36.71 -7.39 -6.29
C TRP A 559 -37.65 -6.27 -6.77
N ALA A 560 -38.02 -6.26 -8.05
CA ALA A 560 -38.85 -5.23 -8.66
C ALA A 560 -40.35 -5.53 -8.52
N LYS A 561 -40.73 -6.73 -8.08
CA LYS A 561 -42.13 -7.07 -7.78
C LYS A 561 -42.68 -6.12 -6.72
N ASP A 562 -43.96 -5.78 -6.82
CA ASP A 562 -44.67 -4.93 -5.84
C ASP A 562 -44.00 -3.56 -5.62
N LEU A 563 -43.42 -2.97 -6.67
CA LEU A 563 -43.02 -1.57 -6.71
C LEU A 563 -44.10 -0.75 -7.43
N ASP A 564 -44.37 0.45 -6.93
CA ASP A 564 -45.30 1.40 -7.55
C ASP A 564 -44.70 2.13 -8.76
N ILE A 565 -43.56 1.67 -9.26
CA ILE A 565 -42.83 2.22 -10.39
C ILE A 565 -42.57 1.14 -11.43
N GLU A 566 -42.58 1.52 -12.70
CA GLU A 566 -42.14 0.64 -13.77
C GLU A 566 -40.61 0.51 -13.74
N VAL A 567 -40.11 -0.70 -13.97
CA VAL A 567 -38.68 -1.02 -14.06
C VAL A 567 -38.41 -1.55 -15.45
N PRO A 568 -38.06 -0.68 -16.43
CA PRO A 568 -37.87 -1.08 -17.82
C PRO A 568 -36.70 -2.03 -17.97
N VAL A 569 -36.86 -3.05 -18.82
CA VAL A 569 -35.82 -4.01 -19.17
C VAL A 569 -35.32 -3.74 -20.59
N VAL A 570 -34.00 -3.62 -20.75
CA VAL A 570 -33.37 -3.42 -22.06
C VAL A 570 -33.62 -4.62 -22.97
N GLY A 571 -34.02 -4.38 -24.22
CA GLY A 571 -34.40 -5.38 -25.19
C GLY A 571 -35.84 -5.90 -25.05
N VAL A 572 -36.57 -5.47 -24.03
CA VAL A 572 -37.99 -5.84 -23.80
C VAL A 572 -38.87 -4.59 -23.82
N ASP A 573 -38.59 -3.63 -22.94
CA ASP A 573 -39.38 -2.41 -22.76
C ASP A 573 -38.74 -1.20 -23.45
N VAL A 574 -37.40 -1.19 -23.57
CA VAL A 574 -36.62 -0.19 -24.33
C VAL A 574 -35.71 -0.92 -25.33
N GLU A 575 -35.47 -0.36 -26.51
CA GLU A 575 -34.64 -1.02 -27.55
C GLU A 575 -33.20 -1.15 -27.06
N ASP A 576 -32.64 -0.05 -26.55
CA ASP A 576 -31.30 -0.01 -25.98
C ASP A 576 -31.15 1.03 -24.85
N ALA A 577 -30.02 0.97 -24.13
CA ALA A 577 -29.77 1.81 -22.97
C ALA A 577 -29.54 3.30 -23.29
N ARG A 578 -29.53 3.72 -24.56
CA ARG A 578 -29.45 5.15 -24.95
C ARG A 578 -30.76 5.89 -24.79
N GLU A 579 -31.87 5.16 -24.66
CA GLU A 579 -33.20 5.75 -24.41
C GLU A 579 -33.38 6.22 -22.95
N VAL A 580 -32.47 5.84 -22.06
CA VAL A 580 -32.53 6.16 -20.62
C VAL A 580 -31.27 6.89 -20.15
N ASP A 581 -31.38 7.65 -19.06
CA ASP A 581 -30.25 8.40 -18.50
C ASP A 581 -29.15 7.46 -17.96
N TYR A 582 -29.57 6.33 -17.38
CA TYR A 582 -28.67 5.35 -16.76
C TYR A 582 -29.14 3.90 -16.99
N LEU A 583 -28.18 3.03 -17.32
CA LEU A 583 -28.35 1.61 -17.06
C LEU A 583 -28.12 1.34 -15.56
N PHE A 584 -29.13 0.81 -14.89
CA PHE A 584 -29.03 0.43 -13.49
C PHE A 584 -28.50 -0.99 -13.36
N TRP A 585 -27.23 -1.12 -13.00
CA TRP A 585 -26.59 -2.40 -12.70
C TRP A 585 -26.97 -2.86 -11.30
N VAL A 586 -27.81 -3.89 -11.24
CA VAL A 586 -28.39 -4.39 -9.98
C VAL A 586 -27.34 -5.18 -9.16
N GLY A 587 -26.47 -5.90 -9.86
CA GLY A 587 -25.49 -6.82 -9.29
C GLY A 587 -26.13 -8.07 -8.66
N CYS A 588 -25.30 -9.04 -8.30
CA CYS A 588 -25.79 -10.29 -7.70
C CYS A 588 -26.44 -10.06 -6.33
N ALA A 589 -25.78 -9.32 -5.44
CA ALA A 589 -26.31 -9.07 -4.10
C ALA A 589 -27.65 -8.33 -4.17
N GLY A 590 -27.73 -7.26 -4.98
CA GLY A 590 -28.95 -6.46 -5.14
C GLY A 590 -30.13 -7.24 -5.75
N ALA A 591 -29.86 -8.32 -6.50
CA ALA A 591 -30.88 -9.18 -7.09
C ALA A 591 -31.33 -10.32 -6.17
N TYR A 592 -30.43 -10.83 -5.31
CA TYR A 592 -30.60 -12.13 -4.66
C TYR A 592 -30.54 -12.13 -3.13
N GLU A 593 -29.91 -11.14 -2.50
CA GLU A 593 -29.79 -11.06 -1.04
C GLU A 593 -30.84 -10.09 -0.50
N ASP A 594 -31.65 -10.53 0.45
CA ASP A 594 -32.87 -9.81 0.85
C ASP A 594 -32.59 -8.42 1.44
N ARG A 595 -31.50 -8.23 2.20
CA ARG A 595 -31.16 -6.92 2.74
C ARG A 595 -30.73 -5.97 1.61
N ALA A 596 -29.96 -6.46 0.64
CA ALA A 596 -29.50 -5.72 -0.52
C ALA A 596 -30.60 -5.40 -1.53
N ARG A 597 -31.61 -6.28 -1.68
CA ARG A 597 -32.83 -6.00 -2.47
C ARG A 597 -33.53 -4.72 -2.01
N ARG A 598 -33.55 -4.45 -0.69
CA ARG A 598 -34.09 -3.19 -0.14
C ARG A 598 -33.31 -1.96 -0.60
N THR A 599 -31.97 -2.07 -0.71
CA THR A 599 -31.14 -1.01 -1.28
C THR A 599 -31.48 -0.79 -2.75
N THR A 600 -31.58 -1.87 -3.55
CA THR A 600 -31.92 -1.78 -4.98
C THR A 600 -33.26 -1.08 -5.19
N ARG A 601 -34.29 -1.50 -4.44
CA ARG A 601 -35.63 -0.88 -4.46
C ARG A 601 -35.57 0.61 -4.08
N ALA A 602 -34.86 0.93 -3.00
CA ALA A 602 -34.75 2.32 -2.55
C ALA A 602 -34.06 3.23 -3.58
N VAL A 603 -33.01 2.74 -4.24
CA VAL A 603 -32.35 3.49 -5.33
C VAL A 603 -33.30 3.68 -6.51
N ALA A 604 -34.00 2.62 -6.95
CA ALA A 604 -34.95 2.70 -8.07
C ALA A 604 -36.06 3.74 -7.82
N GLU A 605 -36.66 3.72 -6.62
CA GLU A 605 -37.70 4.69 -6.23
C GLU A 605 -37.16 6.12 -6.13
N LEU A 606 -35.95 6.31 -5.62
CA LEU A 606 -35.30 7.62 -5.56
C LEU A 606 -35.01 8.16 -6.98
N LEU A 607 -34.54 7.31 -7.89
CA LEU A 607 -34.33 7.71 -9.29
C LEU A 607 -35.64 8.12 -9.96
N HIS A 608 -36.70 7.32 -9.78
CA HIS A 608 -38.03 7.65 -10.28
C HIS A 608 -38.55 8.98 -9.71
N THR A 609 -38.44 9.19 -8.39
CA THR A 609 -38.87 10.43 -7.72
C THR A 609 -38.10 11.65 -8.23
N ALA A 610 -36.81 11.49 -8.55
CA ALA A 610 -35.99 12.55 -9.13
C ALA A 610 -36.29 12.81 -10.62
N GLY A 611 -37.13 11.99 -11.26
CA GLY A 611 -37.38 12.03 -12.70
C GLY A 611 -36.18 11.60 -13.54
N VAL A 612 -35.33 10.71 -13.01
CA VAL A 612 -34.21 10.11 -13.76
C VAL A 612 -34.70 8.83 -14.42
N SER A 613 -34.59 8.74 -15.75
CA SER A 613 -34.96 7.52 -16.47
C SER A 613 -33.86 6.46 -16.31
N PHE A 614 -34.26 5.21 -16.08
CA PHE A 614 -33.32 4.11 -15.99
C PHE A 614 -33.93 2.82 -16.55
N ALA A 615 -33.07 1.90 -16.98
CA ALA A 615 -33.43 0.55 -17.36
C ALA A 615 -32.48 -0.47 -16.73
N VAL A 616 -32.89 -1.72 -16.64
CA VAL A 616 -32.07 -2.84 -16.15
C VAL A 616 -31.86 -3.88 -17.23
N LEU A 617 -30.84 -4.73 -17.08
CA LEU A 617 -30.58 -5.86 -17.98
C LEU A 617 -31.45 -7.09 -17.68
N GLY A 618 -32.17 -7.10 -16.55
CA GLY A 618 -33.01 -8.21 -16.13
C GLY A 618 -32.25 -9.54 -16.05
N ASP A 619 -32.68 -10.52 -16.84
CA ASP A 619 -32.13 -11.87 -16.91
C ASP A 619 -30.77 -11.93 -17.64
N GLY A 620 -30.43 -10.89 -18.42
CA GLY A 620 -29.16 -10.79 -19.15
C GLY A 620 -27.97 -10.42 -18.26
N GLU A 621 -28.18 -9.94 -17.03
CA GLU A 621 -27.08 -9.53 -16.15
C GLU A 621 -26.47 -10.70 -15.36
N SER A 622 -25.14 -10.83 -15.40
CA SER A 622 -24.38 -11.79 -14.60
C SER A 622 -23.53 -11.13 -13.50
N CYS A 623 -22.80 -11.92 -12.72
CA CYS A 623 -21.85 -11.40 -11.74
C CYS A 623 -20.72 -10.65 -12.43
N THR A 624 -20.24 -9.55 -11.83
CA THR A 624 -19.08 -8.81 -12.34
C THR A 624 -17.76 -9.60 -12.32
N GLY A 625 -17.76 -10.81 -11.76
CA GLY A 625 -16.57 -11.63 -11.58
C GLY A 625 -15.69 -11.24 -10.37
N ASP A 626 -16.04 -10.20 -9.59
CA ASP A 626 -15.20 -9.73 -8.47
C ASP A 626 -14.84 -10.84 -7.47
N PRO A 627 -15.79 -11.66 -6.94
CA PRO A 627 -15.44 -12.71 -6.00
C PRO A 627 -14.46 -13.74 -6.58
N ALA A 628 -14.61 -14.10 -7.86
CA ALA A 628 -13.69 -15.01 -8.55
C ALA A 628 -12.29 -14.39 -8.65
N ARG A 629 -12.21 -13.13 -9.10
CA ARG A 629 -10.94 -12.41 -9.25
C ARG A 629 -10.20 -12.26 -7.92
N ARG A 630 -10.88 -11.88 -6.84
CA ARG A 630 -10.25 -11.73 -5.50
C ARG A 630 -9.87 -13.06 -4.87
N ALA A 631 -10.54 -14.14 -5.23
CA ALA A 631 -10.19 -15.48 -4.79
C ALA A 631 -8.99 -16.06 -5.57
N GLY A 632 -8.63 -15.48 -6.72
CA GLY A 632 -7.54 -15.95 -7.58
C GLY A 632 -8.01 -16.74 -8.81
N ASN A 633 -9.31 -16.91 -9.02
CA ASN A 633 -9.85 -17.56 -10.22
C ASN A 633 -9.92 -16.54 -11.38
N GLU A 634 -8.77 -16.26 -12.00
CA GLU A 634 -8.69 -15.26 -13.08
C GLU A 634 -9.42 -15.72 -14.34
N ILE A 635 -9.37 -17.00 -14.70
CA ILE A 635 -10.07 -17.54 -15.89
C ILE A 635 -11.58 -17.30 -15.78
N LEU A 636 -12.18 -17.67 -14.64
CA LEU A 636 -13.60 -17.41 -14.40
C LEU A 636 -13.93 -15.91 -14.38
N PHE A 637 -13.03 -15.06 -13.89
CA PHE A 637 -13.20 -13.61 -14.00
C PHE A 637 -13.21 -13.17 -15.47
N GLN A 638 -12.26 -13.63 -16.30
CA GLN A 638 -12.18 -13.26 -17.71
C GLN A 638 -13.43 -13.67 -18.48
N MET A 639 -13.93 -14.90 -18.27
CA MET A 639 -15.15 -15.38 -18.90
C MET A 639 -16.37 -14.52 -18.54
N LEU A 640 -16.60 -14.28 -17.24
CA LEU A 640 -17.74 -13.48 -16.78
C LEU A 640 -17.62 -12.01 -17.19
N ALA A 641 -16.42 -11.43 -17.13
CA ALA A 641 -16.19 -10.04 -17.49
C ALA A 641 -16.39 -9.83 -19.00
N ALA A 642 -15.85 -10.71 -19.85
CA ALA A 642 -16.03 -10.65 -21.30
C ALA A 642 -17.50 -10.82 -21.71
N GLN A 643 -18.20 -11.79 -21.14
CA GLN A 643 -19.64 -11.97 -21.38
C GLN A 643 -20.44 -10.71 -20.99
N ASN A 644 -20.13 -10.13 -19.82
CA ASN A 644 -20.80 -8.90 -19.41
C ASN A 644 -20.46 -7.71 -20.31
N VAL A 645 -19.22 -7.61 -20.81
CA VAL A 645 -18.81 -6.55 -21.74
C VAL A 645 -19.58 -6.67 -23.04
N GLU A 646 -19.73 -7.88 -23.58
CA GLU A 646 -20.56 -8.17 -24.76
C GLU A 646 -22.00 -7.72 -24.51
N THR A 647 -22.65 -8.21 -23.46
CA THR A 647 -24.03 -7.82 -23.10
C THR A 647 -24.20 -6.31 -22.91
N LEU A 648 -23.25 -5.65 -22.24
CA LEU A 648 -23.30 -4.20 -22.03
C LEU A 648 -23.11 -3.42 -23.34
N ASN A 649 -22.26 -3.91 -24.23
CA ASN A 649 -22.03 -3.29 -25.54
C ASN A 649 -23.24 -3.48 -26.46
N GLU A 650 -23.86 -4.67 -26.47
CA GLU A 650 -25.10 -4.95 -27.20
C GLU A 650 -26.25 -4.07 -26.70
N ALA A 651 -26.38 -3.93 -25.38
CA ALA A 651 -27.32 -3.01 -24.73
C ALA A 651 -26.99 -1.53 -24.98
N ARG A 652 -25.87 -1.22 -25.64
CA ARG A 652 -25.33 0.14 -25.87
C ARG A 652 -25.25 0.96 -24.57
N ALA A 653 -24.85 0.30 -23.48
CA ALA A 653 -24.72 0.92 -22.17
C ALA A 653 -23.64 2.02 -22.19
N GLN A 654 -24.01 3.23 -21.81
CA GLN A 654 -23.10 4.38 -21.77
C GLN A 654 -22.78 4.76 -20.33
N ARG A 655 -23.83 5.05 -19.57
CA ARG A 655 -23.78 5.45 -18.16
C ARG A 655 -24.36 4.35 -17.31
N ILE A 656 -23.60 3.87 -16.35
CA ILE A 656 -23.97 2.75 -15.49
C ILE A 656 -23.99 3.25 -14.05
N VAL A 657 -25.12 3.09 -13.37
CA VAL A 657 -25.20 3.31 -11.92
C VAL A 657 -25.21 1.97 -11.19
N VAL A 658 -24.44 1.85 -10.10
CA VAL A 658 -24.31 0.61 -9.32
C VAL A 658 -24.59 0.85 -7.83
N THR A 659 -25.15 -0.14 -7.14
CA THR A 659 -25.35 -0.10 -5.67
C THR A 659 -24.18 -0.63 -4.85
N CYS A 660 -23.29 -1.40 -5.48
CA CYS A 660 -22.24 -2.12 -4.79
C CYS A 660 -20.85 -1.52 -5.06
N ALA A 661 -20.13 -1.17 -3.99
CA ALA A 661 -18.74 -0.70 -4.07
C ALA A 661 -17.78 -1.67 -4.78
N HIS A 662 -18.02 -2.98 -4.74
CA HIS A 662 -17.23 -3.97 -5.47
C HIS A 662 -17.52 -3.94 -6.97
N CYS A 663 -18.80 -3.96 -7.35
CA CYS A 663 -19.21 -3.83 -8.74
C CYS A 663 -18.72 -2.51 -9.33
N PHE A 664 -18.79 -1.42 -8.55
CA PHE A 664 -18.22 -0.12 -8.93
C PHE A 664 -16.74 -0.23 -9.28
N ASN A 665 -15.92 -0.78 -8.38
CA ASN A 665 -14.48 -0.91 -8.63
C ASN A 665 -14.18 -1.77 -9.86
N THR A 666 -14.87 -2.90 -10.00
CA THR A 666 -14.61 -3.84 -11.09
C THR A 666 -15.06 -3.29 -12.44
N LEU A 667 -16.28 -2.75 -12.54
CA LEU A 667 -16.77 -2.14 -13.79
C LEU A 667 -15.97 -0.88 -14.16
N ALA A 668 -15.65 -0.03 -13.19
CA ALA A 668 -15.05 1.26 -13.47
C ALA A 668 -13.54 1.23 -13.70
N ARG A 669 -12.82 0.24 -13.11
CA ARG A 669 -11.34 0.18 -13.16
C ARG A 669 -10.77 -1.06 -13.82
N GLU A 670 -11.49 -2.18 -13.76
CA GLU A 670 -10.97 -3.48 -14.19
C GLU A 670 -11.56 -3.93 -15.53
N TYR A 671 -12.80 -3.60 -15.85
CA TYR A 671 -13.39 -3.87 -17.16
C TYR A 671 -12.67 -3.18 -18.34
N PRO A 672 -12.00 -2.02 -18.17
CA PRO A 672 -11.14 -1.48 -19.22
C PRO A 672 -10.02 -2.44 -19.65
N GLN A 673 -9.61 -3.39 -18.79
CA GLN A 673 -8.60 -4.41 -19.13
C GLN A 673 -9.14 -5.50 -20.07
N VAL A 674 -10.46 -5.56 -20.25
CA VAL A 674 -11.18 -6.52 -21.12
C VAL A 674 -12.08 -5.82 -22.14
N GLY A 675 -11.76 -4.56 -22.49
CA GLY A 675 -12.47 -3.79 -23.52
C GLY A 675 -13.78 -3.12 -23.09
N GLY A 676 -14.15 -3.21 -21.81
CA GLY A 676 -15.34 -2.55 -21.24
C GLY A 676 -15.06 -1.13 -20.78
N HIS A 677 -15.39 -0.14 -21.61
CA HIS A 677 -15.24 1.28 -21.28
C HIS A 677 -16.61 1.95 -21.10
N TYR A 678 -16.93 2.32 -19.86
CA TYR A 678 -18.23 2.89 -19.47
C TYR A 678 -18.07 4.03 -18.47
N GLU A 679 -19.01 4.98 -18.46
CA GLU A 679 -19.13 5.95 -17.36
C GLU A 679 -19.85 5.26 -16.19
N VAL A 680 -19.11 4.86 -15.15
CA VAL A 680 -19.69 4.14 -14.00
C VAL A 680 -19.77 5.06 -12.80
N LEU A 681 -20.95 5.20 -12.19
CA LEU A 681 -21.16 5.92 -10.94
C LEU A 681 -21.61 4.97 -9.83
N HIS A 682 -21.07 5.17 -8.63
CA HIS A 682 -21.70 4.62 -7.45
C HIS A 682 -22.99 5.42 -7.14
N TYR A 683 -24.08 4.74 -6.78
CA TYR A 683 -25.38 5.40 -6.54
C TYR A 683 -25.29 6.56 -5.53
N THR A 684 -24.41 6.50 -4.53
CA THR A 684 -24.23 7.62 -3.58
C THR A 684 -23.73 8.89 -4.26
N GLN A 685 -22.94 8.79 -5.33
CA GLN A 685 -22.49 9.96 -6.09
C GLN A 685 -23.65 10.57 -6.87
N LEU A 686 -24.46 9.72 -7.51
CA LEU A 686 -25.63 10.15 -8.26
C LEU A 686 -26.69 10.78 -7.35
N LEU A 687 -27.09 10.10 -6.27
CA LEU A 687 -28.06 10.65 -5.32
C LEU A 687 -27.57 11.97 -4.72
N ASN A 688 -26.28 12.10 -4.41
CA ASN A 688 -25.73 13.35 -3.88
C ASN A 688 -25.84 14.50 -4.89
N ARG A 689 -25.59 14.21 -6.18
CA ARG A 689 -25.81 15.16 -7.27
C ARG A 689 -27.28 15.58 -7.35
N LEU A 690 -28.21 14.61 -7.34
CA LEU A 690 -29.66 14.88 -7.43
C LEU A 690 -30.20 15.69 -6.25
N VAL A 691 -29.64 15.52 -5.05
CA VAL A 691 -29.97 16.36 -3.88
C VAL A 691 -29.47 17.79 -4.10
N ARG A 692 -28.22 17.97 -4.56
CA ARG A 692 -27.64 19.30 -4.84
C ARG A 692 -28.37 20.04 -5.95
N GLU A 693 -28.88 19.32 -6.94
CA GLU A 693 -29.73 19.84 -8.02
C GLU A 693 -31.17 20.16 -7.57
N GLY A 694 -31.54 19.80 -6.33
CA GLY A 694 -32.89 20.02 -5.79
C GLY A 694 -33.98 19.09 -6.37
N ARG A 695 -33.56 18.06 -7.12
CA ARG A 695 -34.43 17.00 -7.68
C ARG A 695 -34.87 16.00 -6.62
N LEU A 696 -34.02 15.76 -5.63
CA LEU A 696 -34.37 15.04 -4.41
C LEU A 696 -34.39 16.02 -3.24
N ARG A 697 -35.51 16.06 -2.50
CA ARG A 697 -35.73 16.97 -1.38
C ARG A 697 -35.95 16.18 -0.09
N PRO A 698 -34.87 15.64 0.51
CA PRO A 698 -34.99 14.95 1.79
C PRO A 698 -35.43 15.92 2.89
N ALA A 699 -36.29 15.46 3.81
CA ALA A 699 -36.74 16.23 4.96
C ALA A 699 -36.38 15.55 6.28
N PRO A 700 -36.04 16.33 7.33
CA PRO A 700 -35.77 15.80 8.66
C PRO A 700 -37.03 15.14 9.26
N PRO A 701 -36.86 14.23 10.24
CA PRO A 701 -37.97 13.72 11.04
C PRO A 701 -38.83 14.87 11.62
N GLU A 702 -40.13 14.65 11.78
CA GLU A 702 -41.01 15.62 12.43
C GLU A 702 -40.61 15.81 13.91
N ARG A 703 -40.65 17.05 14.39
CA ARG A 703 -40.63 17.33 15.83
C ARG A 703 -42.03 17.07 16.35
N SER A 704 -42.18 16.26 17.39
CA SER A 704 -43.46 16.17 18.09
C SER A 704 -43.78 17.54 18.69
N GLU A 705 -44.98 18.06 18.42
CA GLU A 705 -45.42 19.36 18.97
C GLU A 705 -45.80 19.27 20.47
N GLU A 706 -45.85 18.06 21.04
CA GLU A 706 -46.16 17.80 22.44
C GLU A 706 -45.09 16.93 23.11
N PRO A 707 -44.32 17.46 24.08
CA PRO A 707 -43.37 16.65 24.85
C PRO A 707 -44.13 15.77 25.83
N GLU A 708 -44.29 14.48 25.53
CA GLU A 708 -44.95 13.52 26.43
C GLU A 708 -44.19 13.29 27.75
N SER A 709 -42.94 13.76 27.90
CA SER A 709 -42.24 13.78 29.19
C SER A 709 -41.03 14.74 29.22
N PRO A 710 -40.65 15.32 30.37
CA PRO A 710 -39.50 16.22 30.49
C PRO A 710 -38.12 15.53 30.39
N GLU A 711 -38.08 14.20 30.27
CA GLU A 711 -36.86 13.40 30.44
C GLU A 711 -36.33 12.75 29.16
N ARG A 712 -37.06 12.82 28.03
CA ARG A 712 -36.55 12.41 26.71
C ARG A 712 -36.34 13.65 25.85
N SER A 713 -35.08 14.07 25.67
CA SER A 713 -34.75 15.01 24.62
C SER A 713 -35.16 14.39 23.27
N GLU A 714 -35.96 15.13 22.50
CA GLU A 714 -36.38 14.79 21.13
C GLU A 714 -35.20 14.90 20.16
N GLU A 715 -34.19 14.04 20.34
CA GLU A 715 -32.97 14.06 19.54
C GLU A 715 -33.19 13.30 18.22
N GLN A 716 -32.82 13.95 17.11
CA GLN A 716 -32.77 13.34 15.79
C GLN A 716 -31.95 12.03 15.83
N PRO A 717 -32.30 11.01 15.03
CA PRO A 717 -31.60 9.74 15.07
C PRO A 717 -30.12 9.96 14.78
N THR A 718 -29.27 9.46 15.69
CA THR A 718 -27.82 9.56 15.54
C THR A 718 -27.33 8.46 14.61
N VAL A 719 -26.66 8.83 13.53
CA VAL A 719 -26.22 7.92 12.46
C VAL A 719 -24.70 7.91 12.39
N THR A 720 -24.08 6.73 12.35
CA THR A 720 -22.65 6.59 12.00
C THR A 720 -22.49 5.93 10.64
N TYR A 721 -21.48 6.35 9.86
CA TYR A 721 -21.25 5.85 8.51
C TYR A 721 -20.02 4.93 8.44
N HIS A 722 -20.19 3.76 7.81
CA HIS A 722 -19.09 2.86 7.49
C HIS A 722 -18.55 3.07 6.08
N ASP A 723 -17.26 3.46 5.99
CA ASP A 723 -16.55 3.58 4.72
C ASP A 723 -16.26 2.21 4.06
N ALA A 724 -16.95 1.90 2.97
CA ALA A 724 -16.67 0.72 2.16
C ALA A 724 -15.26 0.83 1.51
N CYS A 725 -14.45 -0.22 1.63
CA CYS A 725 -13.04 -0.16 1.22
C CYS A 725 -12.86 0.12 -0.28
N TYR A 726 -13.65 -0.52 -1.14
CA TYR A 726 -13.59 -0.29 -2.58
C TYR A 726 -14.15 1.07 -3.01
N LEU A 727 -15.08 1.67 -2.27
CA LEU A 727 -15.59 3.02 -2.56
C LEU A 727 -14.60 4.10 -2.09
N GLY A 728 -14.19 4.02 -0.83
CA GLY A 728 -13.30 5.00 -0.21
C GLY A 728 -11.83 4.77 -0.55
N ARG A 729 -11.22 3.68 -0.06
CA ARG A 729 -9.76 3.50 -0.15
C ARG A 729 -9.26 3.32 -1.59
N HIS A 730 -9.93 2.48 -2.37
CA HIS A 730 -9.54 2.23 -3.77
C HIS A 730 -9.95 3.37 -4.72
N ASN A 731 -11.15 3.94 -4.53
CA ASN A 731 -11.74 4.90 -5.47
C ASN A 731 -11.79 6.37 -4.97
N GLN A 732 -11.37 6.64 -3.73
CA GLN A 732 -11.30 7.97 -3.11
C GLN A 732 -12.64 8.71 -3.00
N VAL A 733 -13.75 7.97 -2.96
CA VAL A 733 -15.10 8.53 -2.76
C VAL A 733 -15.47 8.46 -1.28
N TYR A 734 -15.36 9.60 -0.58
CA TYR A 734 -15.65 9.68 0.87
C TYR A 734 -16.78 10.65 1.24
N SER A 735 -16.92 11.76 0.53
CA SER A 735 -17.88 12.81 0.88
C SER A 735 -19.33 12.49 0.50
N PRO A 736 -19.64 11.97 -0.71
CA PRO A 736 -21.04 11.80 -1.13
C PRO A 736 -21.90 10.97 -0.17
N PRO A 737 -21.44 9.83 0.40
CA PRO A 737 -22.25 9.08 1.36
C PRO A 737 -22.55 9.86 2.65
N ARG A 738 -21.61 10.71 3.11
CA ARG A 738 -21.77 11.51 4.34
C ARG A 738 -22.72 12.67 4.14
N GLU A 739 -22.56 13.38 3.04
CA GLU A 739 -23.45 14.49 2.66
C GLU A 739 -24.89 14.00 2.50
N LEU A 740 -25.09 12.79 1.97
CA LEU A 740 -26.42 12.15 1.93
C LEU A 740 -26.98 11.87 3.33
N VAL A 741 -26.17 11.30 4.24
CA VAL A 741 -26.60 11.08 5.63
C VAL A 741 -27.01 12.40 6.29
N GLU A 742 -26.21 13.46 6.13
CA GLU A 742 -26.51 14.80 6.64
C GLU A 742 -27.79 15.37 6.02
N ALA A 743 -28.00 15.19 4.71
CA ALA A 743 -29.18 15.66 4.00
C ALA A 743 -30.49 15.03 4.51
N THR A 744 -30.45 13.84 5.12
CA THR A 744 -31.64 13.24 5.76
C THR A 744 -32.12 13.98 7.00
N GLY A 745 -31.33 14.93 7.52
CA GLY A 745 -31.56 15.61 8.80
C GLY A 745 -31.17 14.76 10.01
N ALA A 746 -30.34 13.73 9.81
CA ALA A 746 -29.80 12.92 10.89
C ALA A 746 -28.59 13.61 11.56
N THR A 747 -28.37 13.33 12.85
CA THR A 747 -27.16 13.75 13.53
C THR A 747 -26.04 12.76 13.23
N ALA A 748 -25.08 13.15 12.39
CA ALA A 748 -23.98 12.28 11.99
C ALA A 748 -22.87 12.23 13.06
N VAL A 749 -22.48 11.02 13.48
CA VAL A 749 -21.34 10.77 14.37
C VAL A 749 -20.31 9.86 13.68
N GLU A 750 -19.05 10.25 13.71
CA GLU A 750 -17.98 9.52 13.04
C GLU A 750 -17.33 8.47 13.95
N MET A 751 -17.09 7.27 13.41
CA MET A 751 -16.25 6.28 14.06
C MET A 751 -14.79 6.79 14.16
N PRO A 752 -14.04 6.46 15.23
CA PRO A 752 -12.65 6.91 15.41
C PRO A 752 -11.72 6.56 14.22
N ARG A 753 -11.93 5.40 13.61
CA ARG A 753 -11.34 4.99 12.34
C ARG A 753 -12.36 5.14 11.22
N SER A 754 -12.22 6.22 10.48
CA SER A 754 -13.02 6.53 9.29
C SER A 754 -12.14 6.97 8.12
N ARG A 755 -12.78 7.16 6.96
CA ARG A 755 -12.15 7.52 5.68
C ARG A 755 -11.03 6.55 5.32
N GLU A 756 -9.84 7.03 4.95
CA GLU A 756 -8.72 6.19 4.54
C GLU A 756 -8.26 5.22 5.65
N ARG A 757 -8.51 5.57 6.92
CA ARG A 757 -8.16 4.76 8.10
C ARG A 757 -9.24 3.77 8.52
N ALA A 758 -10.40 3.74 7.84
CA ALA A 758 -11.52 2.88 8.21
C ALA A 758 -11.13 1.40 8.28
N LEU A 759 -11.57 0.71 9.33
CA LEU A 759 -11.39 -0.73 9.43
C LEU A 759 -12.38 -1.44 8.49
N CYS A 760 -11.91 -2.48 7.78
CA CYS A 760 -12.71 -3.27 6.85
C CYS A 760 -13.91 -3.94 7.55
N CYS A 761 -15.02 -4.15 6.85
CA CYS A 761 -16.17 -4.93 7.33
C CYS A 761 -15.91 -6.45 7.40
N GLY A 762 -14.89 -6.94 6.68
CA GLY A 762 -14.51 -8.36 6.66
C GLY A 762 -14.98 -9.15 5.44
N GLY A 763 -15.89 -8.64 4.61
CA GLY A 763 -16.48 -9.40 3.47
C GLY A 763 -15.65 -9.45 2.18
N GLY A 764 -14.68 -8.54 2.02
CA GLY A 764 -13.83 -8.50 0.82
C GLY A 764 -12.90 -9.71 0.66
N GLY A 765 -12.24 -9.86 -0.49
CA GLY A 765 -11.34 -11.00 -0.71
C GLY A 765 -12.04 -12.35 -0.85
N ALA A 766 -13.31 -12.35 -1.26
CA ALA A 766 -14.26 -13.48 -1.26
C ALA A 766 -14.65 -14.03 0.13
N ARG A 767 -14.33 -13.30 1.21
CA ARG A 767 -14.59 -13.72 2.59
C ARG A 767 -16.07 -13.82 2.96
N THR A 768 -16.96 -13.12 2.27
CA THR A 768 -18.43 -13.34 2.42
C THR A 768 -18.84 -14.78 2.16
N PHE A 769 -18.08 -15.53 1.36
CA PHE A 769 -18.38 -16.92 0.97
C PHE A 769 -17.46 -17.93 1.68
N MET A 770 -16.72 -17.50 2.70
CA MET A 770 -15.82 -18.34 3.48
C MET A 770 -16.13 -18.21 4.96
N GLU A 771 -16.03 -19.31 5.70
CA GLU A 771 -16.22 -19.26 7.15
C GLU A 771 -15.08 -18.51 7.85
N GLU A 772 -15.36 -17.84 8.97
CA GLU A 772 -14.36 -17.14 9.79
C GLU A 772 -14.11 -17.85 11.11
N SER A 773 -13.23 -18.85 11.10
CA SER A 773 -12.94 -19.67 12.28
C SER A 773 -11.75 -19.23 13.12
N ILE A 774 -10.94 -18.28 12.62
CA ILE A 774 -9.68 -17.88 13.25
C ILE A 774 -9.79 -16.48 13.86
N GLY A 775 -9.54 -16.42 15.18
CA GLY A 775 -9.63 -15.17 15.95
C GLY A 775 -11.05 -14.62 16.01
N THR A 776 -11.18 -13.34 16.30
CA THR A 776 -12.48 -12.66 16.32
C THR A 776 -12.91 -12.32 14.90
N ARG A 777 -14.22 -12.32 14.62
CA ARG A 777 -14.72 -11.91 13.31
C ARG A 777 -14.43 -10.43 13.06
N ILE A 778 -13.87 -10.07 11.90
CA ILE A 778 -13.57 -8.67 11.54
C ILE A 778 -14.84 -7.81 11.64
N ALA A 779 -15.97 -8.34 11.18
CA ALA A 779 -17.27 -7.70 11.25
C ALA A 779 -17.68 -7.33 12.69
N VAL A 780 -17.48 -8.24 13.65
CA VAL A 780 -17.82 -8.03 15.06
C VAL A 780 -16.99 -6.88 15.64
N GLU A 781 -15.67 -6.87 15.44
CA GLU A 781 -14.81 -5.79 15.93
C GLU A 781 -15.14 -4.44 15.28
N ARG A 782 -15.53 -4.43 14.00
CA ARG A 782 -15.98 -3.20 13.36
C ARG A 782 -17.35 -2.75 13.89
N SER A 783 -18.28 -3.67 14.12
CA SER A 783 -19.59 -3.36 14.70
C SER A 783 -19.48 -2.83 16.12
N ARG A 784 -18.57 -3.36 16.96
CA ARG A 784 -18.26 -2.80 18.29
C ARG A 784 -17.82 -1.34 18.21
N GLU A 785 -16.92 -1.00 17.28
CA GLU A 785 -16.51 0.38 17.05
C GLU A 785 -17.70 1.26 16.64
N ALA A 786 -18.59 0.76 15.78
CA ALA A 786 -19.80 1.48 15.38
C ALA A 786 -20.76 1.69 16.56
N ILE A 787 -21.04 0.65 17.35
CA ILE A 787 -21.89 0.71 18.55
C ILE A 787 -21.32 1.68 19.58
N SER A 788 -19.99 1.70 19.77
CA SER A 788 -19.32 2.59 20.74
C SER A 788 -19.48 4.08 20.45
N THR A 789 -19.91 4.45 19.24
CA THR A 789 -20.22 5.85 18.91
C THR A 789 -21.53 6.35 19.55
N GLY A 790 -22.37 5.44 20.07
CA GLY A 790 -23.72 5.75 20.56
C GLY A 790 -24.74 5.92 19.43
N ALA A 791 -24.37 5.67 18.17
CA ALA A 791 -25.28 5.76 17.04
C ALA A 791 -26.41 4.71 17.12
N GLN A 792 -27.64 5.15 16.83
CA GLN A 792 -28.82 4.30 16.71
C GLN A 792 -28.86 3.58 15.36
N VAL A 793 -28.16 4.14 14.36
CA VAL A 793 -28.11 3.61 13.00
C VAL A 793 -26.67 3.55 12.50
N VAL A 794 -26.30 2.42 11.90
CA VAL A 794 -25.06 2.26 11.12
C VAL A 794 -25.41 2.29 9.64
N ALA A 795 -25.07 3.40 8.98
CA ALA A 795 -25.24 3.59 7.56
C ALA A 795 -24.08 2.95 6.76
N THR A 796 -24.42 2.23 5.70
CA THR A 796 -23.47 1.61 4.76
C THR A 796 -23.72 2.06 3.32
N ALA A 797 -22.77 1.80 2.44
CA ALA A 797 -22.88 2.10 1.00
C ALA A 797 -22.41 0.92 0.13
N CYS A 798 -22.65 -0.30 0.60
CA CYS A 798 -22.24 -1.52 -0.08
C CYS A 798 -22.99 -2.72 0.51
N PRO A 799 -23.65 -3.56 -0.31
CA PRO A 799 -24.37 -4.75 0.15
C PRO A 799 -23.56 -5.66 1.06
N PHE A 800 -22.32 -5.98 0.70
CA PHE A 800 -21.46 -6.82 1.55
C PHE A 800 -21.19 -6.16 2.92
N CYS A 801 -20.99 -4.84 2.96
CA CYS A 801 -20.81 -4.15 4.23
C CYS A 801 -22.07 -4.19 5.09
N THR A 802 -23.25 -4.02 4.47
CA THR A 802 -24.55 -4.14 5.14
C THR A 802 -24.71 -5.51 5.77
N THR A 803 -24.48 -6.59 5.01
CA THR A 803 -24.58 -7.96 5.50
C THR A 803 -23.62 -8.19 6.66
N MET A 804 -22.33 -7.92 6.46
CA MET A 804 -21.30 -8.19 7.46
C MET A 804 -21.54 -7.42 8.76
N LEU A 805 -21.85 -6.11 8.69
CA LEU A 805 -22.07 -5.31 9.89
C LEU A 805 -23.38 -5.63 10.59
N SER A 806 -24.43 -6.00 9.86
CA SER A 806 -25.69 -6.49 10.46
C SER A 806 -25.42 -7.75 11.28
N ASP A 807 -24.66 -8.70 10.74
CA ASP A 807 -24.31 -9.94 11.43
C ASP A 807 -23.36 -9.69 12.61
N GLY A 808 -22.49 -8.68 12.49
CA GLY A 808 -21.62 -8.23 13.57
C GLY A 808 -22.39 -7.55 14.72
N VAL A 809 -23.37 -6.70 14.42
CA VAL A 809 -24.24 -6.05 15.42
C VAL A 809 -25.13 -7.08 16.11
N ALA A 810 -25.74 -7.99 15.34
CA ALA A 810 -26.55 -9.07 15.90
C ALA A 810 -25.76 -9.97 16.85
N ALA A 811 -24.49 -10.26 16.53
CA ALA A 811 -23.61 -11.04 17.40
C ALA A 811 -23.27 -10.35 18.73
N GLU A 812 -23.31 -9.02 18.78
CA GLU A 812 -23.13 -8.24 20.01
C GLU A 812 -24.44 -8.04 20.79
N GLY A 813 -25.58 -8.52 20.27
CA GLY A 813 -26.89 -8.34 20.90
C GLY A 813 -27.32 -6.88 21.03
N ALA A 814 -26.74 -5.98 20.22
CA ALA A 814 -27.03 -4.55 20.27
C ALA A 814 -28.25 -4.19 19.42
N ASP A 815 -29.13 -3.36 19.96
CA ASP A 815 -30.28 -2.82 19.24
C ASP A 815 -29.88 -1.60 18.40
N VAL A 816 -29.10 -1.85 17.34
CA VAL A 816 -28.62 -0.83 16.41
C VAL A 816 -29.04 -1.21 15.00
N ARG A 817 -29.73 -0.29 14.30
CA ARG A 817 -30.20 -0.53 12.94
C ARG A 817 -29.05 -0.42 11.95
N VAL A 818 -28.68 -1.51 11.27
CA VAL A 818 -27.76 -1.46 10.13
C VAL A 818 -28.55 -1.33 8.85
N THR A 819 -28.29 -0.27 8.07
CA THR A 819 -29.02 -0.03 6.82
C THR A 819 -28.18 0.73 5.81
N ASP A 820 -28.60 0.67 4.55
CA ASP A 820 -27.91 1.39 3.48
C ASP A 820 -28.34 2.87 3.45
N VAL A 821 -27.44 3.76 3.06
CA VAL A 821 -27.72 5.20 2.90
C VAL A 821 -28.91 5.45 1.97
N ALA A 822 -29.13 4.64 0.93
CA ALA A 822 -30.29 4.76 0.05
C ALA A 822 -31.62 4.61 0.79
N SER A 823 -31.71 3.68 1.75
CA SER A 823 -32.94 3.48 2.52
C SER A 823 -33.23 4.67 3.43
N LEU A 824 -32.21 5.24 4.07
CA LEU A 824 -32.36 6.46 4.87
C LEU A 824 -32.78 7.66 4.01
N MET A 825 -32.21 7.78 2.81
CA MET A 825 -32.58 8.80 1.84
C MET A 825 -34.02 8.66 1.37
N LEU A 826 -34.48 7.44 1.05
CA LEU A 826 -35.86 7.20 0.64
C LEU A 826 -36.85 7.59 1.76
N GLU A 827 -36.57 7.19 2.99
CA GLU A 827 -37.37 7.60 4.15
C GLU A 827 -37.44 9.14 4.29
N ALA A 828 -36.31 9.82 4.09
CA ALA A 828 -36.24 11.29 4.17
C ALA A 828 -36.96 11.98 3.01
N VAL A 829 -36.84 11.48 1.79
CA VAL A 829 -37.50 12.05 0.61
C VAL A 829 -39.01 11.85 0.70
N ARG A 830 -39.49 10.68 1.14
CA ARG A 830 -40.93 10.44 1.36
C ARG A 830 -41.53 11.41 2.36
N ARG A 831 -40.81 11.75 3.44
CA ARG A 831 -41.21 12.82 4.37
C ARG A 831 -41.27 14.18 3.69
N GLY A 832 -40.32 14.47 2.82
CA GLY A 832 -40.25 15.74 2.09
C GLY A 832 -41.34 15.90 1.04
N THR A 833 -41.80 14.81 0.41
CA THR A 833 -42.91 14.82 -0.55
C THR A 833 -44.29 14.80 0.09
N ALA A 834 -44.39 14.34 1.35
CA ALA A 834 -45.63 14.38 2.12
C ALA A 834 -45.94 15.76 2.71
N ARG A 835 -44.97 16.68 2.71
CA ARG A 835 -45.08 18.09 3.09
C ARG A 835 -45.21 18.96 1.86
#